data_AF-A0A7C3C4D5-F1
#
_entry.id   AF-A0A7C3C4D5-F1
#
_cell.length_a   1.000
_cell.length_b   1.000
_cell.length_c   1.000
_cell.angle_alpha   90.00
_cell.angle_beta   90.00
_cell.angle_gamma   90.00
#
_symmetry.space_group_name_H-M   'P 1'
#
loop_
_entity.id
_entity.type
_entity.pdbx_description
1 polymer ?
#
loop_
_entity_poly.entity_id
_entity_poly.type
_entity_poly.pdbx_seq_one_letter_code
_entity_poly.pdbx_strand_id
1 'polypeptide(L)'
;AKIEAKDVTLVSREGSITNQRYAKSVSYGYGGNKDDKTLIGDAAAITAKNSLDIQAANSFTNKGSKLAAKELNIEANDVQITTTKDTKDLFGGDSDNYIKEQSTTHLASNIDADNINISSRKTTTIQGSNVNATESLNIKAKKIDVLAVNNTNYSETHSSSSGFLSSKEETNIKLSQKTQSSKLTADNIRLKSTDDTNLEASQITAKKTLDLQSEQGDVNLLAKSYTNAALHESKKSSFGGLKTTHSIDALSQTKLAGSAASAKNSITVGGKDVNVIASNLESQEGTLTLDAKNNINISAANESSSEQHFEEKKNFSLALSGSKLTYTTITKDTNTHTTTTNKASNLSAKNITLKSAADTNIIASDLKAESINVDAKKDFNLLAAKNTTHTTREHSKKDLGVEVTLNSKEASAFTGYWEEANGQSTTKKDVAKSTLDTGTLNLKTTNVNIVGSDILTNNAQIDSKNIKLLATTASTDTQRYTKSIKTGVKVGVTQNISNAIDTMKNIGDAKNGTGTAARTLKAYDAINSFLQKPVDAGVYAVYNESRTGTTTHSEQVVASNLYANNNAALHAQEKIEVGGSNIYAGNNLDIQAKDINLHATAANYSSATASSSKNAKASLYGSDMGTLTLAFQNSSNKIEGTTNSHTYITALGKVTLTSTQDTTLKGAVVDANDLELNVGRNLVMQSLQDTQTIRGKSKEGSVSINVLTAAPQGASANYGTSKGDKAWINEVTSLNAQNSMRVRVSDTTTLKGASITNKDASGVDRGNLQLATKKLVTEDIQDHDNYKSSNVGVGVGSIDSNPSLNSIEFAKRTQDKEQIVRATIGKGRITNFSDTSHINRDIAKTKQLTKDESSDIELYASDTSLHALANPTQTYKDIKQKAKDVGLASHKGIVEDLPSASKGNDGKGDFIDNTIGTLVDASGEWAFGIIPTVKNDGGYITQIATQVFGDSRNIIVAKDAIQFEKWKLKPKDPEHPNKDWDYESYTTPEGKIQ
;
A
#
# COMPACT_ATOMS: atom_id res chain seq x y z
N ALA A 1 -21.25 38.65 -32.56
CA ALA A 1 -22.28 38.64 -33.62
C ALA A 1 -23.58 38.08 -33.05
N LYS A 2 -24.73 38.66 -33.41
CA LYS A 2 -26.05 38.24 -32.94
C LYS A 2 -26.98 38.11 -34.16
N ILE A 3 -27.60 36.96 -34.35
CA ILE A 3 -28.65 36.74 -35.35
C ILE A 3 -29.93 36.41 -34.59
N GLU A 4 -30.99 37.19 -34.81
CA GLU A 4 -32.29 36.98 -34.18
C GLU A 4 -33.41 37.08 -35.21
N ALA A 5 -34.24 36.05 -35.32
CA ALA A 5 -35.41 36.07 -36.18
C ALA A 5 -36.53 35.18 -35.62
N LYS A 6 -37.69 35.18 -36.29
CA LYS A 6 -38.76 34.22 -35.98
C LYS A 6 -38.30 32.80 -36.33
N ASP A 7 -37.79 32.64 -37.54
CA ASP A 7 -37.25 31.40 -38.10
C ASP A 7 -35.87 31.73 -38.71
N VAL A 8 -34.88 30.85 -38.55
CA VAL A 8 -33.52 31.04 -39.06
C VAL A 8 -33.10 29.79 -39.83
N THR A 9 -32.65 29.96 -41.07
CA THR A 9 -32.05 28.87 -41.85
C THR A 9 -30.65 29.27 -42.32
N LEU A 10 -29.66 28.43 -42.04
CA LEU A 10 -28.28 28.62 -42.45
C LEU A 10 -27.84 27.45 -43.32
N VAL A 11 -27.39 27.73 -44.55
CA VAL A 11 -26.98 26.69 -45.51
C VAL A 11 -25.58 27.00 -46.05
N SER A 12 -24.67 26.05 -45.93
CA SER A 12 -23.36 26.05 -46.60
C SER A 12 -23.27 24.84 -47.52
N ARG A 13 -23.34 25.06 -48.84
CA ARG A 13 -23.44 23.99 -49.85
C ARG A 13 -22.13 23.24 -50.10
N GLU A 14 -20.99 23.87 -49.82
CA GLU A 14 -19.66 23.31 -50.09
C GLU A 14 -18.72 23.41 -48.88
N GLY A 15 -19.13 24.12 -47.82
CA GLY A 15 -18.24 24.48 -46.72
C GLY A 15 -18.80 24.18 -45.34
N SER A 16 -18.20 24.85 -44.37
CA SER A 16 -18.56 24.76 -42.95
C SER A 16 -19.34 25.98 -42.49
N ILE A 17 -20.04 25.86 -41.38
CA ILE A 17 -20.69 26.96 -40.64
C ILE A 17 -20.06 27.03 -39.25
N THR A 18 -19.59 28.21 -38.84
CA THR A 18 -18.94 28.41 -37.54
C THR A 18 -19.60 29.55 -36.77
N ASN A 19 -20.19 29.21 -35.63
CA ASN A 19 -20.63 30.16 -34.60
C ASN A 19 -19.60 30.14 -33.47
N GLN A 20 -18.79 31.19 -33.33
CA GLN A 20 -17.71 31.21 -32.35
C GLN A 20 -17.61 32.51 -31.57
N ARG A 21 -17.29 32.38 -30.28
CA ARG A 21 -16.96 33.51 -29.41
C ARG A 21 -15.62 34.06 -29.86
N TYR A 22 -15.54 35.38 -29.98
CA TYR A 22 -14.28 36.03 -30.29
C TYR A 22 -13.29 35.82 -29.14
N ALA A 23 -12.08 35.39 -29.49
CA ALA A 23 -10.96 35.23 -28.58
C ALA A 23 -9.68 35.65 -29.29
N LYS A 24 -8.85 36.46 -28.65
CA LYS A 24 -7.59 36.93 -29.20
C LYS A 24 -6.50 36.90 -28.15
N SER A 25 -5.45 36.13 -28.38
CA SER A 25 -4.25 36.17 -27.55
C SER A 25 -3.53 37.51 -27.73
N VAL A 26 -3.13 38.10 -26.62
CA VAL A 26 -2.37 39.35 -26.55
C VAL A 26 -1.23 39.17 -25.55
N SER A 27 -0.12 39.84 -25.82
CA SER A 27 1.06 39.83 -24.98
C SER A 27 1.33 41.26 -24.52
N TYR A 28 1.43 41.46 -23.21
CA TYR A 28 1.89 42.70 -22.61
C TYR A 28 3.23 42.44 -21.94
N GLY A 29 4.18 43.36 -22.06
CA GLY A 29 5.46 43.21 -21.39
C GLY A 29 6.18 44.54 -21.26
N TYR A 30 6.88 44.71 -20.14
CA TYR A 30 7.78 45.83 -19.91
C TYR A 30 8.91 45.37 -18.98
N GLY A 31 10.16 45.50 -19.43
CA GLY A 31 11.31 44.96 -18.72
C GLY A 31 11.29 43.42 -18.68
N GLY A 32 11.58 42.84 -17.50
CA GLY A 32 11.54 41.39 -17.28
C GLY A 32 10.15 40.79 -17.13
N ASN A 33 9.09 41.60 -17.06
CA ASN A 33 7.71 41.13 -16.84
C ASN A 33 7.01 40.82 -18.18
N LYS A 34 6.23 39.74 -18.20
CA LYS A 34 5.45 39.26 -19.35
C LYS A 34 4.06 38.81 -18.90
N ASP A 35 3.00 39.31 -19.52
CA ASP A 35 1.60 38.91 -19.30
C ASP A 35 0.97 38.56 -20.65
N ASP A 36 0.97 37.27 -20.99
CA ASP A 36 0.24 36.73 -22.12
C ASP A 36 -1.16 36.33 -21.66
N LYS A 37 -2.20 36.91 -22.28
CA LYS A 37 -3.59 36.58 -21.94
C LYS A 37 -4.49 36.54 -23.16
N THR A 38 -5.61 35.87 -23.02
CA THR A 38 -6.66 35.88 -24.05
C THR A 38 -7.67 36.99 -23.75
N LEU A 39 -7.86 37.91 -24.69
CA LEU A 39 -9.00 38.82 -24.67
C LEU A 39 -10.24 38.06 -25.16
N ILE A 40 -11.23 37.94 -24.28
CA ILE A 40 -12.50 37.26 -24.54
C ILE A 40 -13.58 38.28 -24.87
N GLY A 41 -14.24 38.12 -26.02
CA GLY A 41 -15.44 38.88 -26.36
C GLY A 41 -16.73 38.20 -25.89
N ASP A 42 -17.86 38.86 -26.12
CA ASP A 42 -19.17 38.28 -25.89
C ASP A 42 -19.40 37.01 -26.72
N ALA A 43 -20.19 36.08 -26.18
CA ALA A 43 -20.59 34.88 -26.90
C ALA A 43 -21.36 35.25 -28.18
N ALA A 44 -20.97 34.67 -29.32
CA ALA A 44 -21.79 34.76 -30.51
C ALA A 44 -23.11 34.01 -30.29
N ALA A 45 -24.21 34.55 -30.81
CA ALA A 45 -25.55 34.03 -30.54
C ALA A 45 -26.40 33.96 -31.81
N ILE A 46 -27.06 32.83 -32.01
CA ILE A 46 -28.07 32.63 -33.06
C ILE A 46 -29.37 32.19 -32.36
N THR A 47 -30.40 33.02 -32.45
CA THR A 47 -31.68 32.80 -31.77
C THR A 47 -32.82 32.82 -32.77
N ALA A 48 -33.65 31.77 -32.77
CA ALA A 48 -34.93 31.73 -33.47
C ALA A 48 -36.07 31.65 -32.46
N LYS A 49 -37.21 32.30 -32.73
CA LYS A 49 -38.40 32.15 -31.86
C LYS A 49 -39.15 30.84 -32.10
N ASN A 50 -38.94 30.22 -33.26
CA ASN A 50 -39.62 29.01 -33.69
C ASN A 50 -38.59 27.97 -34.18
N SER A 51 -38.14 27.99 -35.44
CA SER A 51 -37.14 27.02 -35.94
C SER A 51 -35.76 27.62 -36.23
N LEU A 52 -34.71 26.87 -35.90
CA LEU A 52 -33.33 27.10 -36.33
C LEU A 52 -32.83 25.86 -37.08
N ASP A 53 -32.67 26.00 -38.40
CA ASP A 53 -32.23 24.93 -39.29
C ASP A 53 -30.82 25.22 -39.83
N ILE A 54 -29.86 24.34 -39.54
CA ILE A 54 -28.46 24.50 -39.93
C ILE A 54 -28.05 23.31 -40.81
N GLN A 55 -27.63 23.60 -42.04
CA GLN A 55 -27.14 22.60 -42.99
C GLN A 55 -25.75 23.00 -43.48
N ALA A 56 -24.73 22.20 -43.15
CA ALA A 56 -23.35 22.42 -43.60
C ALA A 56 -22.82 21.19 -44.34
N ALA A 57 -22.35 21.36 -45.57
CA ALA A 57 -21.82 20.25 -46.36
C ALA A 57 -20.59 19.59 -45.71
N ASN A 58 -19.76 20.36 -44.99
CA ASN A 58 -18.60 19.85 -44.28
C ASN A 58 -18.83 19.78 -42.78
N SER A 59 -18.70 20.89 -42.05
CA SER A 59 -18.84 20.87 -40.59
C SER A 59 -19.66 22.02 -40.03
N PHE A 60 -20.34 21.77 -38.92
CA PHE A 60 -20.91 22.80 -38.07
C PHE A 60 -20.10 22.90 -36.77
N THR A 61 -19.71 24.12 -36.37
CA THR A 61 -18.99 24.37 -35.12
C THR A 61 -19.68 25.45 -34.31
N ASN A 62 -20.06 25.13 -33.07
CA ASN A 62 -20.49 26.06 -32.04
C ASN A 62 -19.44 26.12 -30.92
N LYS A 63 -18.62 27.18 -30.90
CA LYS A 63 -17.45 27.30 -30.00
C LYS A 63 -17.61 28.44 -28.99
N GLY A 64 -17.75 28.09 -27.70
CA GLY A 64 -18.02 29.04 -26.61
C GLY A 64 -19.24 29.94 -26.83
N SER A 65 -20.20 29.49 -27.63
CA SER A 65 -21.26 30.32 -28.24
C SER A 65 -22.66 29.79 -27.93
N LYS A 66 -23.69 30.58 -28.28
CA LYS A 66 -25.08 30.31 -27.94
C LYS A 66 -25.93 29.99 -29.16
N LEU A 67 -26.79 28.98 -29.05
CA LEU A 67 -27.90 28.71 -29.96
C LEU A 67 -29.19 28.63 -29.15
N ALA A 68 -30.27 29.21 -29.64
CA ALA A 68 -31.59 29.10 -28.99
C ALA A 68 -32.73 29.01 -30.03
N ALA A 69 -33.66 28.08 -29.83
CA ALA A 69 -34.85 27.90 -30.68
C ALA A 69 -35.99 27.20 -29.94
N LYS A 70 -37.15 26.99 -30.55
CA LYS A 70 -38.07 25.92 -30.10
C LYS A 70 -37.69 24.60 -30.74
N GLU A 71 -37.50 24.61 -32.06
CA GLU A 71 -37.01 23.48 -32.84
C GLU A 71 -35.62 23.80 -33.38
N LEU A 72 -34.63 22.96 -33.09
CA LEU A 72 -33.26 23.10 -33.58
C LEU A 72 -32.83 21.86 -34.37
N ASN A 73 -32.57 22.03 -35.67
CA ASN A 73 -32.07 20.96 -36.54
C ASN A 73 -30.67 21.30 -37.04
N ILE A 74 -29.73 20.36 -36.88
CA ILE A 74 -28.35 20.49 -37.37
C ILE A 74 -28.01 19.28 -38.23
N GLU A 75 -27.66 19.50 -39.50
CA GLU A 75 -27.14 18.49 -40.41
C GLU A 75 -25.74 18.88 -40.92
N ALA A 76 -24.75 18.02 -40.72
CA ALA A 76 -23.39 18.20 -41.26
C ALA A 76 -22.63 16.87 -41.44
N ASN A 77 -21.41 16.88 -42.01
CA ASN A 77 -20.55 15.70 -41.85
C ASN A 77 -20.06 15.59 -40.42
N ASP A 78 -19.56 16.70 -39.86
CA ASP A 78 -19.05 16.77 -38.49
C ASP A 78 -19.73 17.90 -37.71
N VAL A 79 -20.14 17.62 -36.48
CA VAL A 79 -20.76 18.61 -35.57
C VAL A 79 -19.89 18.76 -34.33
N GLN A 80 -19.45 19.99 -34.05
CA GLN A 80 -18.56 20.30 -32.92
C GLN A 80 -19.20 21.35 -32.02
N ILE A 81 -19.51 20.98 -30.78
CA ILE A 81 -20.05 21.87 -29.75
C ILE A 81 -19.01 21.94 -28.64
N THR A 82 -18.10 22.92 -28.74
CA THR A 82 -16.87 22.95 -27.93
C THR A 82 -16.73 24.25 -27.18
N THR A 83 -15.74 24.32 -26.30
CA THR A 83 -15.46 25.52 -25.50
C THR A 83 -14.51 26.49 -26.21
N THR A 84 -14.57 27.76 -25.81
CA THR A 84 -13.51 28.74 -26.08
C THR A 84 -12.56 28.77 -24.88
N LYS A 85 -11.26 28.68 -25.11
CA LYS A 85 -10.26 28.76 -24.03
C LYS A 85 -9.96 30.21 -23.68
N ASP A 86 -10.03 30.51 -22.40
CA ASP A 86 -9.51 31.72 -21.77
C ASP A 86 -8.23 31.34 -21.04
N THR A 87 -7.12 31.98 -21.41
CA THR A 87 -5.78 31.60 -20.94
C THR A 87 -5.06 32.81 -20.39
N LYS A 88 -4.26 32.58 -19.34
CA LYS A 88 -3.32 33.54 -18.76
C LYS A 88 -1.97 32.85 -18.59
N ASP A 89 -0.89 33.53 -18.92
CA ASP A 89 0.51 33.13 -18.67
C ASP A 89 1.29 34.39 -18.28
N LEU A 90 1.50 34.54 -16.98
CA LEU A 90 2.12 35.69 -16.35
C LEU A 90 3.48 35.28 -15.78
N PHE A 91 4.51 36.04 -16.11
CA PHE A 91 5.78 36.09 -15.39
C PHE A 91 6.02 37.51 -14.90
N GLY A 92 6.34 37.66 -13.63
CA GLY A 92 6.74 38.95 -13.06
C GLY A 92 7.87 38.80 -12.06
N GLY A 93 8.85 39.70 -12.12
CA GLY A 93 10.01 39.70 -11.23
C GLY A 93 11.35 39.50 -11.95
N ASP A 94 12.34 39.03 -11.20
CA ASP A 94 13.71 38.76 -11.65
C ASP A 94 14.16 37.34 -11.27
N SER A 95 15.46 37.04 -11.33
CA SER A 95 15.98 35.71 -10.99
C SER A 95 15.79 35.33 -9.52
N ASP A 96 15.75 36.32 -8.64
CA ASP A 96 15.82 36.14 -7.19
C ASP A 96 14.43 36.21 -6.56
N ASN A 97 13.54 37.00 -7.15
CA ASN A 97 12.16 37.17 -6.69
C ASN A 97 11.23 37.20 -7.89
N TYR A 98 10.43 36.15 -8.08
CA TYR A 98 9.47 36.07 -9.17
C TYR A 98 8.16 35.37 -8.81
N ILE A 99 7.17 35.64 -9.64
CA ILE A 99 5.88 34.97 -9.66
C ILE A 99 5.62 34.51 -11.09
N LYS A 100 5.21 33.25 -11.23
CA LYS A 100 4.65 32.67 -12.46
C LYS A 100 3.23 32.24 -12.20
N GLU A 101 2.31 32.60 -13.09
CA GLU A 101 0.93 32.11 -13.04
C GLU A 101 0.50 31.67 -14.43
N GLN A 102 -0.06 30.46 -14.52
CA GLN A 102 -0.67 29.98 -15.75
C GLN A 102 -2.08 29.48 -15.47
N SER A 103 -3.05 29.87 -16.29
CA SER A 103 -4.40 29.34 -16.17
C SER A 103 -5.03 29.05 -17.52
N THR A 104 -5.90 28.06 -17.54
CA THR A 104 -6.80 27.79 -18.67
C THR A 104 -8.20 27.53 -18.13
N THR A 105 -9.13 28.36 -18.56
CA THR A 105 -10.57 28.22 -18.28
C THR A 105 -11.32 27.97 -19.58
N HIS A 106 -12.18 26.95 -19.60
CA HIS A 106 -12.97 26.58 -20.77
C HIS A 106 -14.37 27.22 -20.71
N LEU A 107 -14.64 28.17 -21.59
CA LEU A 107 -15.93 28.86 -21.69
C LEU A 107 -16.88 28.03 -22.55
N ALA A 108 -17.92 27.47 -21.93
CA ALA A 108 -18.87 26.55 -22.55
C ALA A 108 -19.67 27.15 -23.70
N SER A 109 -19.98 26.32 -24.70
CA SER A 109 -21.12 26.55 -25.60
C SER A 109 -22.43 26.19 -24.88
N ASN A 110 -23.51 26.91 -25.20
CA ASN A 110 -24.85 26.65 -24.66
C ASN A 110 -25.85 26.54 -25.81
N ILE A 111 -26.59 25.45 -25.85
CA ILE A 111 -27.64 25.21 -26.84
C ILE A 111 -28.92 24.94 -26.06
N ASP A 112 -29.95 25.76 -26.29
CA ASP A 112 -31.22 25.69 -25.58
C ASP A 112 -32.38 25.59 -26.59
N ALA A 113 -33.17 24.52 -26.56
CA ALA A 113 -34.39 24.43 -27.35
C ALA A 113 -35.49 23.58 -26.69
N ASP A 114 -36.67 23.48 -27.30
CA ASP A 114 -37.66 22.49 -26.87
C ASP A 114 -37.27 21.11 -27.42
N ASN A 115 -36.97 21.06 -28.73
CA ASN A 115 -36.51 19.88 -29.43
C ASN A 115 -35.18 20.18 -30.16
N ILE A 116 -34.21 19.26 -30.00
CA ILE A 116 -32.88 19.36 -30.62
C ILE A 116 -32.61 18.07 -31.39
N ASN A 117 -32.42 18.20 -32.71
CA ASN A 117 -32.02 17.10 -33.60
C ASN A 117 -30.66 17.40 -34.24
N ILE A 118 -29.67 16.55 -33.96
CA ILE A 118 -28.33 16.63 -34.52
C ILE A 118 -28.07 15.38 -35.36
N SER A 119 -27.86 15.54 -36.66
CA SER A 119 -27.51 14.46 -37.57
C SER A 119 -26.15 14.75 -38.20
N SER A 120 -25.14 13.95 -37.86
CA SER A 120 -23.82 14.02 -38.48
C SER A 120 -23.53 12.76 -39.31
N ARG A 121 -22.86 12.91 -40.46
CA ARG A 121 -22.44 11.74 -41.28
C ARG A 121 -21.21 11.03 -40.74
N LYS A 122 -20.43 11.73 -39.92
CA LYS A 122 -19.21 11.26 -39.26
C LYS A 122 -19.34 11.45 -37.75
N THR A 123 -18.81 12.53 -37.19
CA THR A 123 -18.70 12.64 -35.73
C THR A 123 -19.52 13.80 -35.18
N THR A 124 -20.20 13.56 -34.06
CA THR A 124 -20.72 14.62 -33.20
C THR A 124 -19.89 14.68 -31.92
N THR A 125 -19.21 15.81 -31.69
CA THR A 125 -18.39 16.05 -30.49
C THR A 125 -19.01 17.16 -29.64
N ILE A 126 -19.30 16.88 -28.37
CA ILE A 126 -19.74 17.84 -27.35
C ILE A 126 -18.68 17.88 -26.26
N GLN A 127 -17.93 18.98 -26.18
CA GLN A 127 -16.79 19.10 -25.27
C GLN A 127 -16.96 20.25 -24.28
N GLY A 128 -16.99 19.94 -22.98
CA GLY A 128 -17.14 20.90 -21.87
C GLY A 128 -18.32 21.86 -22.00
N SER A 129 -19.37 21.46 -22.72
CA SER A 129 -20.46 22.35 -23.18
C SER A 129 -21.85 21.83 -22.80
N ASN A 130 -22.86 22.70 -22.87
CA ASN A 130 -24.22 22.41 -22.43
C ASN A 130 -25.18 22.30 -23.63
N VAL A 131 -25.98 21.24 -23.67
CA VAL A 131 -27.05 21.01 -24.65
C VAL A 131 -28.33 20.69 -23.88
N ASN A 132 -29.27 21.62 -23.87
CA ASN A 132 -30.49 21.58 -23.08
C ASN A 132 -31.71 21.60 -24.00
N ALA A 133 -32.42 20.48 -24.06
CA ALA A 133 -33.75 20.40 -24.62
C ALA A 133 -34.79 20.40 -23.48
N THR A 134 -35.98 20.96 -23.69
CA THR A 134 -37.08 20.81 -22.72
C THR A 134 -37.86 19.51 -22.94
N GLU A 135 -37.96 19.03 -24.19
CA GLU A 135 -38.71 17.84 -24.60
C GLU A 135 -37.80 16.71 -25.11
N SER A 136 -37.10 16.90 -26.23
CA SER A 136 -36.30 15.83 -26.82
C SER A 136 -34.93 16.28 -27.34
N LEU A 137 -33.93 15.46 -27.05
CA LEU A 137 -32.57 15.58 -27.60
C LEU A 137 -32.23 14.31 -28.37
N ASN A 138 -32.15 14.41 -29.69
CA ASN A 138 -31.81 13.31 -30.58
C ASN A 138 -30.48 13.60 -31.28
N ILE A 139 -29.49 12.72 -31.09
CA ILE A 139 -28.21 12.79 -31.80
C ILE A 139 -28.00 11.50 -32.58
N LYS A 140 -27.82 11.62 -33.90
CA LYS A 140 -27.46 10.53 -34.80
C LYS A 140 -26.13 10.82 -35.46
N ALA A 141 -25.17 9.91 -35.36
CA ALA A 141 -23.83 10.07 -35.95
C ALA A 141 -23.24 8.72 -36.37
N LYS A 142 -22.10 8.74 -37.08
CA LYS A 142 -21.24 7.55 -37.13
C LYS A 142 -20.58 7.32 -35.77
N LYS A 143 -20.02 8.37 -35.16
CA LYS A 143 -19.40 8.36 -33.82
C LYS A 143 -19.93 9.51 -32.96
N ILE A 144 -20.15 9.28 -31.67
CA ILE A 144 -20.58 10.32 -30.72
C ILE A 144 -19.55 10.44 -29.59
N ASP A 145 -19.03 11.64 -29.36
CA ASP A 145 -18.09 11.95 -28.28
C ASP A 145 -18.64 13.06 -27.38
N VAL A 146 -18.99 12.75 -26.13
CA VAL A 146 -19.42 13.70 -25.10
C VAL A 146 -18.35 13.74 -24.01
N LEU A 147 -17.47 14.73 -24.08
CA LEU A 147 -16.20 14.74 -23.37
C LEU A 147 -16.09 15.93 -22.41
N ALA A 148 -15.62 15.70 -21.19
CA ALA A 148 -15.24 16.79 -20.30
C ALA A 148 -13.88 17.40 -20.67
N VAL A 149 -13.59 18.58 -20.11
CA VAL A 149 -12.29 19.27 -20.19
C VAL A 149 -11.80 19.60 -18.80
N ASN A 150 -10.49 19.78 -18.62
CA ASN A 150 -9.93 20.20 -17.34
C ASN A 150 -9.55 21.67 -17.40
N ASN A 151 -10.14 22.48 -16.52
CA ASN A 151 -9.63 23.81 -16.22
C ASN A 151 -8.39 23.67 -15.33
N THR A 152 -7.38 24.49 -15.57
CA THR A 152 -6.09 24.39 -14.91
C THR A 152 -5.70 25.74 -14.31
N ASN A 153 -5.13 25.72 -13.11
CA ASN A 153 -4.49 26.87 -12.48
C ASN A 153 -3.14 26.42 -11.92
N TYR A 154 -2.09 27.08 -12.37
CA TYR A 154 -0.71 26.92 -11.94
C TYR A 154 -0.24 28.24 -11.33
N SER A 155 0.43 28.16 -10.19
CA SER A 155 1.12 29.30 -9.60
C SER A 155 2.44 28.84 -9.02
N GLU A 156 3.49 29.60 -9.27
CA GLU A 156 4.81 29.41 -8.69
C GLU A 156 5.30 30.76 -8.17
N THR A 157 5.79 30.77 -6.93
CA THR A 157 6.45 31.92 -6.33
C THR A 157 7.83 31.52 -5.87
N HIS A 158 8.81 32.37 -6.14
CA HIS A 158 10.16 32.23 -5.65
C HIS A 158 10.59 33.52 -4.99
N SER A 159 11.25 33.42 -3.84
CA SER A 159 11.84 34.56 -3.15
C SER A 159 13.17 34.20 -2.53
N SER A 160 14.15 35.05 -2.77
CA SER A 160 15.48 35.00 -2.16
C SER A 160 15.73 36.26 -1.35
N SER A 161 16.23 36.09 -0.14
CA SER A 161 16.57 37.18 0.77
C SER A 161 17.90 36.91 1.48
N SER A 162 18.69 37.98 1.62
CA SER A 162 19.98 37.96 2.31
C SER A 162 20.04 39.01 3.41
N GLY A 163 20.57 38.64 4.57
CA GLY A 163 20.84 39.53 5.71
C GLY A 163 22.27 39.36 6.25
N PHE A 164 22.61 40.05 7.34
CA PHE A 164 23.93 39.89 7.97
C PHE A 164 24.12 38.43 8.42
N LEU A 165 25.07 37.74 7.78
CA LEU A 165 25.41 36.32 8.00
C LEU A 165 24.27 35.31 7.77
N SER A 166 23.19 35.66 7.07
CA SER A 166 22.05 34.77 6.84
C SER A 166 21.48 34.89 5.42
N SER A 167 20.96 33.78 4.89
CA SER A 167 20.20 33.77 3.63
C SER A 167 19.01 32.83 3.72
N LYS A 168 17.97 33.13 2.95
CA LYS A 168 16.76 32.32 2.85
C LYS A 168 16.22 32.35 1.42
N GLU A 169 15.99 31.17 0.87
CA GLU A 169 15.28 30.95 -0.39
C GLU A 169 14.02 30.13 -0.12
N GLU A 170 12.90 30.53 -0.73
CA GLU A 170 11.63 29.81 -0.67
C GLU A 170 11.03 29.70 -2.07
N THR A 171 10.57 28.50 -2.41
CA THR A 171 9.83 28.22 -3.65
C THR A 171 8.51 27.54 -3.29
N ASN A 172 7.40 28.09 -3.79
CA ASN A 172 6.07 27.49 -3.65
C ASN A 172 5.51 27.22 -5.04
N ILE A 173 5.06 26.00 -5.31
CA ILE A 173 4.39 25.63 -6.56
C ILE A 173 3.03 25.03 -6.23
N LYS A 174 2.01 25.37 -7.02
CA LYS A 174 0.67 24.78 -6.91
C LYS A 174 0.09 24.58 -8.29
N LEU A 175 -0.37 23.37 -8.58
CA LEU A 175 -1.19 23.01 -9.71
C LEU A 175 -2.55 22.54 -9.20
N SER A 176 -3.62 23.14 -9.69
CA SER A 176 -4.99 22.73 -9.42
C SER A 176 -5.73 22.52 -10.73
N GLN A 177 -6.30 21.32 -10.90
CA GLN A 177 -7.16 21.02 -12.03
C GLN A 177 -8.59 20.75 -11.56
N LYS A 178 -9.55 21.18 -12.37
CA LYS A 178 -10.97 20.90 -12.16
C LYS A 178 -11.63 20.48 -13.46
N THR A 179 -12.26 19.32 -13.46
CA THR A 179 -13.01 18.84 -14.61
C THR A 179 -14.32 19.60 -14.79
N GLN A 180 -14.57 20.06 -16.02
CA GLN A 180 -15.79 20.66 -16.51
C GLN A 180 -16.47 19.68 -17.47
N SER A 181 -17.53 19.04 -16.99
CA SER A 181 -18.35 18.11 -17.75
C SER A 181 -19.09 18.75 -18.91
N SER A 182 -19.31 17.98 -19.99
CA SER A 182 -20.39 18.26 -20.94
C SER A 182 -21.73 17.88 -20.31
N LYS A 183 -22.75 18.73 -20.45
CA LYS A 183 -24.07 18.52 -19.86
C LYS A 183 -25.15 18.38 -20.92
N LEU A 184 -25.90 17.28 -20.88
CA LEU A 184 -27.02 17.01 -21.79
C LEU A 184 -28.30 16.86 -20.96
N THR A 185 -29.31 17.68 -21.22
CA THR A 185 -30.58 17.63 -20.48
C THR A 185 -31.77 17.60 -21.43
N ALA A 186 -32.77 16.75 -21.16
CA ALA A 186 -34.04 16.69 -21.87
C ALA A 186 -35.10 15.92 -21.08
N ASP A 187 -36.36 15.91 -21.53
CA ASP A 187 -37.31 14.90 -21.08
C ASP A 187 -36.91 13.51 -21.61
N ASN A 188 -36.60 13.41 -22.91
CA ASN A 188 -36.08 12.19 -23.54
C ASN A 188 -34.77 12.48 -24.26
N ILE A 189 -33.75 11.64 -24.02
CA ILE A 189 -32.44 11.75 -24.70
C ILE A 189 -32.20 10.45 -25.47
N ARG A 190 -31.91 10.58 -26.76
CA ARG A 190 -31.48 9.46 -27.62
C ARG A 190 -30.16 9.79 -28.32
N LEU A 191 -29.13 9.01 -28.03
CA LEU A 191 -27.84 9.05 -28.72
C LEU A 191 -27.70 7.75 -29.53
N LYS A 192 -27.63 7.87 -30.85
CA LYS A 192 -27.51 6.72 -31.75
C LYS A 192 -26.29 6.85 -32.66
N SER A 193 -25.32 5.96 -32.48
CA SER A 193 -24.11 5.86 -33.32
C SER A 193 -24.09 4.56 -34.12
N THR A 194 -23.33 4.53 -35.22
CA THR A 194 -22.99 3.25 -35.89
C THR A 194 -21.73 2.64 -35.30
N ASP A 195 -20.73 3.47 -34.99
CA ASP A 195 -19.47 3.13 -34.31
C ASP A 195 -19.61 3.56 -32.83
N ASP A 196 -18.54 3.99 -32.17
CA ASP A 196 -18.56 4.21 -30.72
C ASP A 196 -19.39 5.41 -30.26
N THR A 197 -19.97 5.28 -29.06
CA THR A 197 -20.48 6.39 -28.25
C THR A 197 -19.63 6.52 -26.98
N ASN A 198 -18.84 7.58 -26.87
CA ASN A 198 -17.95 7.85 -25.73
C ASN A 198 -18.50 8.98 -24.86
N LEU A 199 -18.69 8.69 -23.58
CA LEU A 199 -19.18 9.58 -22.55
C LEU A 199 -18.09 9.69 -21.46
N GLU A 200 -17.22 10.69 -21.55
CA GLU A 200 -16.07 10.88 -20.63
C GLU A 200 -16.35 12.02 -19.64
N ALA A 201 -16.52 11.69 -18.36
CA ALA A 201 -16.89 12.60 -17.28
C ALA A 201 -18.07 13.52 -17.64
N SER A 202 -19.02 12.99 -18.41
CA SER A 202 -20.22 13.69 -18.88
C SER A 202 -21.34 13.66 -17.84
N GLN A 203 -22.27 14.62 -17.92
CA GLN A 203 -23.48 14.68 -17.09
C GLN A 203 -24.71 14.64 -17.99
N ILE A 204 -25.43 13.52 -17.99
CA ILE A 204 -26.62 13.31 -18.81
C ILE A 204 -27.83 13.17 -17.90
N THR A 205 -28.84 13.99 -18.10
CA THR A 205 -30.06 13.99 -17.26
C THR A 205 -31.30 13.99 -18.13
N ALA A 206 -31.97 12.84 -18.21
CA ALA A 206 -33.26 12.70 -18.86
C ALA A 206 -34.39 12.70 -17.82
N LYS A 207 -35.43 13.54 -17.97
CA LYS A 207 -36.56 13.52 -17.01
C LYS A 207 -37.48 12.31 -17.18
N LYS A 208 -37.37 11.57 -18.28
CA LYS A 208 -38.14 10.35 -18.57
C LYS A 208 -37.22 9.22 -19.01
N THR A 209 -36.67 9.27 -20.22
CA THR A 209 -35.94 8.14 -20.82
C THR A 209 -34.59 8.55 -21.40
N LEU A 210 -33.59 7.70 -21.19
CA LEU A 210 -32.27 7.81 -21.79
C LEU A 210 -31.98 6.55 -22.62
N ASP A 211 -31.69 6.74 -23.91
CA ASP A 211 -31.39 5.67 -24.86
C ASP A 211 -30.01 5.93 -25.50
N LEU A 212 -29.04 5.07 -25.21
CA LEU A 212 -27.67 5.13 -25.70
C LEU A 212 -27.40 3.89 -26.56
N GLN A 213 -27.25 4.04 -27.86
CA GLN A 213 -27.15 2.91 -28.78
C GLN A 213 -25.99 3.07 -29.75
N SER A 214 -25.16 2.03 -29.86
CA SER A 214 -24.19 1.83 -30.93
C SER A 214 -24.53 0.58 -31.74
N GLU A 215 -24.60 0.69 -33.07
CA GLU A 215 -24.94 -0.46 -33.93
C GLU A 215 -23.78 -1.47 -34.07
N GLN A 216 -22.53 -1.02 -34.16
CA GLN A 216 -21.35 -1.86 -34.42
C GLN A 216 -20.19 -1.60 -33.45
N GLY A 217 -20.14 -0.43 -32.82
CA GLY A 217 -19.11 -0.04 -31.87
C GLY A 217 -19.53 -0.18 -30.41
N ASP A 218 -18.72 0.39 -29.52
CA ASP A 218 -18.90 0.27 -28.09
C ASP A 218 -19.67 1.48 -27.51
N VAL A 219 -20.27 1.29 -26.33
CA VAL A 219 -20.76 2.41 -25.52
C VAL A 219 -19.93 2.51 -24.24
N ASN A 220 -19.23 3.64 -24.09
CA ASN A 220 -18.23 3.85 -23.06
C ASN A 220 -18.64 5.00 -22.13
N LEU A 221 -18.90 4.69 -20.86
CA LEU A 221 -19.07 5.67 -19.78
C LEU A 221 -17.81 5.65 -18.92
N LEU A 222 -16.96 6.66 -19.12
CA LEU A 222 -15.61 6.70 -18.58
C LEU A 222 -15.41 7.88 -17.65
N ALA A 223 -14.58 7.70 -16.64
CA ALA A 223 -14.07 8.81 -15.86
C ALA A 223 -12.93 9.55 -16.57
N LYS A 224 -12.81 10.85 -16.32
CA LYS A 224 -11.69 11.70 -16.74
C LYS A 224 -10.75 11.94 -15.57
N SER A 225 -9.44 11.78 -15.79
CA SER A 225 -8.44 12.12 -14.78
C SER A 225 -8.19 13.62 -14.69
N TYR A 226 -7.92 14.11 -13.49
CA TYR A 226 -7.41 15.45 -13.23
C TYR A 226 -6.38 15.42 -12.09
N THR A 227 -5.42 16.33 -12.14
CA THR A 227 -4.26 16.33 -11.25
C THR A 227 -4.22 17.57 -10.37
N ASN A 228 -3.94 17.38 -9.09
CA ASN A 228 -3.59 18.47 -8.17
C ASN A 228 -2.20 18.20 -7.62
N ALA A 229 -1.35 19.22 -7.58
CA ALA A 229 -0.02 19.12 -7.01
C ALA A 229 0.34 20.37 -6.23
N ALA A 230 1.19 20.21 -5.23
CA ALA A 230 1.77 21.30 -4.47
C ALA A 230 3.21 20.97 -4.10
N LEU A 231 4.08 21.98 -4.07
CA LEU A 231 5.44 21.88 -3.58
C LEU A 231 5.77 23.12 -2.75
N HIS A 232 6.41 22.90 -1.62
CA HIS A 232 7.03 23.93 -0.81
C HIS A 232 8.49 23.53 -0.55
N GLU A 233 9.42 24.34 -1.03
CA GLU A 233 10.85 24.18 -0.77
C GLU A 233 11.37 25.40 -0.01
N SER A 234 12.16 25.16 1.04
CA SER A 234 12.80 26.22 1.83
C SER A 234 14.27 25.86 2.07
N LYS A 235 15.18 26.76 1.71
CA LYS A 235 16.61 26.70 2.04
C LYS A 235 16.96 27.87 2.94
N LYS A 236 17.59 27.58 4.08
CA LYS A 236 18.00 28.59 5.07
C LYS A 236 19.46 28.39 5.41
N SER A 237 20.21 29.49 5.48
CA SER A 237 21.56 29.53 6.02
C SER A 237 21.68 30.60 7.09
N SER A 238 22.47 30.34 8.14
CA SER A 238 22.80 31.32 9.17
C SER A 238 24.23 31.16 9.65
N PHE A 239 24.76 32.21 10.28
CA PHE A 239 26.17 32.31 10.71
C PHE A 239 27.15 32.05 9.54
N GLY A 240 26.87 32.62 8.37
CA GLY A 240 27.75 32.48 7.19
C GLY A 240 27.82 31.06 6.63
N GLY A 241 26.76 30.25 6.81
CA GLY A 241 26.67 28.88 6.29
C GLY A 241 27.07 27.78 7.28
N LEU A 242 27.44 28.15 8.53
CA LEU A 242 27.73 27.18 9.60
C LEU A 242 26.49 26.40 10.05
N LYS A 243 25.29 26.95 9.84
CA LYS A 243 24.02 26.27 10.04
C LYS A 243 23.17 26.37 8.77
N THR A 244 22.75 25.23 8.24
CA THR A 244 21.88 25.16 7.06
C THR A 244 20.69 24.24 7.28
N THR A 245 19.54 24.60 6.72
CA THR A 245 18.33 23.76 6.66
C THR A 245 17.82 23.75 5.23
N HIS A 246 17.53 22.56 4.71
CA HIS A 246 16.84 22.38 3.43
C HIS A 246 15.62 21.49 3.67
N SER A 247 14.42 22.01 3.40
CA SER A 247 13.16 21.28 3.56
C SER A 247 12.36 21.27 2.26
N ILE A 248 11.74 20.14 1.95
CA ILE A 248 10.83 19.98 0.80
C ILE A 248 9.59 19.24 1.28
N ASP A 249 8.42 19.86 1.06
CA ASP A 249 7.11 19.22 1.14
C ASP A 249 6.53 19.15 -0.27
N ALA A 250 6.11 17.96 -0.70
CA ALA A 250 5.50 17.77 -2.02
C ALA A 250 4.25 16.90 -1.93
N LEU A 251 3.22 17.28 -2.66
CA LEU A 251 1.97 16.55 -2.85
C LEU A 251 1.69 16.42 -4.34
N SER A 252 1.30 15.23 -4.78
CA SER A 252 0.77 14.98 -6.12
C SER A 252 -0.42 14.03 -6.03
N GLN A 253 -1.54 14.41 -6.63
CA GLN A 253 -2.77 13.63 -6.63
C GLN A 253 -3.31 13.52 -8.05
N THR A 254 -3.64 12.31 -8.48
CA THR A 254 -4.46 12.08 -9.68
C THR A 254 -5.81 11.52 -9.24
N LYS A 255 -6.86 12.28 -9.50
CA LYS A 255 -8.25 11.93 -9.16
C LYS A 255 -9.07 11.73 -10.41
N LEU A 256 -10.25 11.15 -10.25
CA LEU A 256 -11.15 10.82 -11.34
C LEU A 256 -12.46 11.60 -11.20
N ALA A 257 -12.94 12.20 -12.28
CA ALA A 257 -14.30 12.71 -12.42
C ALA A 257 -15.10 11.68 -13.23
N GLY A 258 -16.11 11.05 -12.63
CA GLY A 258 -16.90 10.00 -13.29
C GLY A 258 -17.95 10.57 -14.23
N SER A 259 -18.34 9.80 -15.26
CA SER A 259 -19.58 10.10 -15.97
C SER A 259 -20.78 9.84 -15.07
N ALA A 260 -21.84 10.64 -15.22
CA ALA A 260 -23.08 10.49 -14.49
C ALA A 260 -24.25 10.56 -15.48
N ALA A 261 -25.07 9.51 -15.52
CA ALA A 261 -26.26 9.44 -16.35
C ALA A 261 -27.48 9.10 -15.50
N SER A 262 -28.53 9.92 -15.55
CA SER A 262 -29.76 9.72 -14.78
C SER A 262 -31.01 9.80 -15.65
N ALA A 263 -31.98 8.94 -15.34
CA ALA A 263 -33.32 9.01 -15.91
C ALA A 263 -34.39 8.65 -14.88
N LYS A 264 -35.59 9.24 -15.00
CA LYS A 264 -36.68 8.89 -14.10
C LYS A 264 -37.22 7.47 -14.37
N ASN A 265 -37.55 7.17 -15.63
CA ASN A 265 -38.30 5.95 -15.98
C ASN A 265 -37.41 4.82 -16.49
N SER A 266 -36.43 5.11 -17.35
CA SER A 266 -35.53 4.07 -17.85
C SER A 266 -34.25 4.61 -18.46
N ILE A 267 -33.19 3.81 -18.34
CA ILE A 267 -31.94 3.96 -19.08
C ILE A 267 -31.72 2.68 -19.87
N THR A 268 -31.50 2.78 -21.17
CA THR A 268 -31.08 1.65 -22.03
C THR A 268 -29.74 1.99 -22.66
N VAL A 269 -28.79 1.06 -22.55
CA VAL A 269 -27.45 1.19 -23.13
C VAL A 269 -27.15 -0.06 -23.95
N GLY A 270 -26.95 0.10 -25.26
CA GLY A 270 -26.65 -1.02 -26.15
C GLY A 270 -25.48 -0.75 -27.08
N GLY A 271 -24.64 -1.77 -27.28
CA GLY A 271 -23.42 -1.68 -28.09
C GLY A 271 -22.81 -3.05 -28.37
N LYS A 272 -21.65 -3.09 -29.04
CA LYS A 272 -20.81 -4.27 -29.13
C LYS A 272 -20.33 -4.65 -27.74
N ASP A 273 -19.53 -3.81 -27.10
CA ASP A 273 -19.24 -3.86 -25.67
C ASP A 273 -19.87 -2.65 -24.95
N VAL A 274 -20.28 -2.83 -23.69
CA VAL A 274 -20.78 -1.75 -22.83
C VAL A 274 -19.83 -1.60 -21.64
N ASN A 275 -19.15 -0.46 -21.55
CA ASN A 275 -18.12 -0.20 -20.54
C ASN A 275 -18.55 0.93 -19.61
N VAL A 276 -18.65 0.66 -18.31
CA VAL A 276 -18.94 1.63 -17.25
C VAL A 276 -17.77 1.62 -16.27
N ILE A 277 -16.93 2.67 -16.33
CA ILE A 277 -15.67 2.74 -15.59
C ILE A 277 -15.66 3.99 -14.71
N ALA A 278 -15.54 3.78 -13.39
CA ALA A 278 -15.64 4.79 -12.34
C ALA A 278 -16.78 5.81 -12.56
N SER A 279 -17.95 5.32 -12.96
CA SER A 279 -19.10 6.11 -13.43
C SER A 279 -20.40 5.71 -12.76
N ASN A 280 -21.39 6.61 -12.79
CA ASN A 280 -22.67 6.46 -12.10
C ASN A 280 -23.84 6.42 -13.08
N LEU A 281 -24.72 5.42 -12.97
CA LEU A 281 -25.98 5.35 -13.72
C LEU A 281 -27.14 5.16 -12.76
N GLU A 282 -28.19 5.96 -12.90
CA GLU A 282 -29.36 5.93 -12.01
C GLU A 282 -30.68 5.99 -12.77
N SER A 283 -31.50 4.95 -12.64
CA SER A 283 -32.92 4.99 -13.03
C SER A 283 -33.81 5.09 -11.79
N GLN A 284 -34.37 6.27 -11.51
CA GLN A 284 -34.99 6.58 -10.21
C GLN A 284 -36.20 5.69 -9.87
N GLU A 285 -37.09 5.45 -10.84
CA GLU A 285 -38.35 4.74 -10.61
C GLU A 285 -38.51 3.48 -11.48
N GLY A 286 -37.57 3.20 -12.38
CA GLY A 286 -37.74 2.13 -13.36
C GLY A 286 -36.48 1.33 -13.67
N THR A 287 -36.27 1.01 -14.95
CA THR A 287 -35.32 -0.04 -15.35
C THR A 287 -34.06 0.52 -15.98
N LEU A 288 -32.91 0.04 -15.51
CA LEU A 288 -31.61 0.20 -16.16
C LEU A 288 -31.29 -1.09 -16.94
N THR A 289 -31.15 -1.00 -18.26
CA THR A 289 -30.79 -2.13 -19.13
C THR A 289 -29.44 -1.87 -19.80
N LEU A 290 -28.48 -2.78 -19.61
CA LEU A 290 -27.27 -2.87 -20.41
C LEU A 290 -27.39 -4.09 -21.34
N ASP A 291 -27.30 -3.86 -22.65
CA ASP A 291 -27.50 -4.88 -23.70
C ASP A 291 -26.31 -4.91 -24.67
N ALA A 292 -25.34 -5.77 -24.37
CA ALA A 292 -24.10 -5.89 -25.15
C ALA A 292 -24.11 -7.10 -26.08
N LYS A 293 -23.69 -6.89 -27.33
CA LYS A 293 -23.48 -7.99 -28.30
C LYS A 293 -22.22 -8.81 -28.01
N ASN A 294 -21.40 -8.40 -27.06
CA ASN A 294 -20.20 -9.07 -26.60
C ASN A 294 -20.15 -9.01 -25.06
N ASN A 295 -19.44 -8.05 -24.45
CA ASN A 295 -19.27 -7.98 -22.99
C ASN A 295 -19.91 -6.75 -22.36
N ILE A 296 -20.29 -6.91 -21.09
CA ILE A 296 -20.56 -5.80 -20.17
C ILE A 296 -19.40 -5.72 -19.18
N ASN A 297 -18.79 -4.55 -19.05
CA ASN A 297 -17.71 -4.30 -18.10
C ASN A 297 -18.10 -3.12 -17.19
N ILE A 298 -18.30 -3.41 -15.90
CA ILE A 298 -18.57 -2.41 -14.86
C ILE A 298 -17.40 -2.46 -13.89
N SER A 299 -16.53 -1.46 -13.90
CA SER A 299 -15.33 -1.50 -13.08
C SER A 299 -15.06 -0.19 -12.35
N ALA A 300 -14.34 -0.30 -11.25
CA ALA A 300 -13.63 0.83 -10.70
C ALA A 300 -12.48 1.29 -11.63
N ALA A 301 -11.93 2.47 -11.32
CA ALA A 301 -10.63 2.92 -11.81
C ALA A 301 -9.82 3.56 -10.69
N ASN A 302 -8.51 3.65 -10.87
CA ASN A 302 -7.59 4.03 -9.81
C ASN A 302 -7.45 5.56 -9.68
N GLU A 303 -7.56 6.04 -8.44
CA GLU A 303 -7.03 7.34 -8.01
C GLU A 303 -5.69 7.13 -7.29
N SER A 304 -4.78 8.09 -7.40
CA SER A 304 -3.47 8.03 -6.76
C SER A 304 -3.13 9.30 -5.99
N SER A 305 -2.39 9.15 -4.90
CA SER A 305 -1.83 10.26 -4.11
C SER A 305 -0.39 9.94 -3.73
N SER A 306 0.49 10.93 -3.75
CA SER A 306 1.88 10.84 -3.31
C SER A 306 2.21 12.07 -2.49
N GLU A 307 2.61 11.86 -1.25
CA GLU A 307 3.06 12.87 -0.31
C GLU A 307 4.50 12.59 0.06
N GLN A 308 5.33 13.63 0.06
CA GLN A 308 6.74 13.55 0.42
C GLN A 308 7.08 14.69 1.37
N HIS A 309 7.80 14.35 2.43
CA HIS A 309 8.46 15.28 3.33
C HIS A 309 9.94 14.93 3.37
N PHE A 310 10.79 15.92 3.14
CA PHE A 310 12.24 15.81 3.23
C PHE A 310 12.77 16.98 4.05
N GLU A 311 13.69 16.70 4.97
CA GLU A 311 14.38 17.72 5.73
C GLU A 311 15.84 17.33 5.94
N GLU A 312 16.76 18.21 5.62
CA GLU A 312 18.18 18.09 5.95
C GLU A 312 18.62 19.30 6.78
N LYS A 313 19.26 19.05 7.92
CA LYS A 313 19.81 20.09 8.80
C LYS A 313 21.28 19.82 9.04
N LYS A 314 22.13 20.81 8.76
CA LYS A 314 23.53 20.83 9.16
C LYS A 314 23.71 21.87 10.25
N ASN A 315 24.26 21.45 11.38
CA ASN A 315 24.50 22.32 12.52
C ASN A 315 25.96 22.27 12.94
N PHE A 316 26.58 23.44 13.07
CA PHE A 316 27.74 23.61 13.94
C PHE A 316 27.29 23.52 15.40
N SER A 317 27.89 22.60 16.15
CA SER A 317 27.51 22.32 17.54
C SER A 317 28.77 21.91 18.31
N LEU A 318 29.23 22.69 19.29
CA LEU A 318 30.23 22.27 20.29
C LEU A 318 29.50 21.60 21.45
N ALA A 319 29.28 20.29 21.37
CA ALA A 319 28.52 19.53 22.37
C ALA A 319 29.35 18.38 22.95
N LEU A 320 29.39 18.29 24.28
CA LEU A 320 30.00 17.19 25.02
C LEU A 320 28.91 16.20 25.46
N SER A 321 28.94 14.98 24.94
CA SER A 321 28.05 13.87 25.35
C SER A 321 28.91 12.72 25.85
N GLY A 322 28.94 12.52 27.17
CA GLY A 322 29.89 11.62 27.81
C GLY A 322 31.34 12.02 27.49
N SER A 323 32.10 11.09 26.89
CA SER A 323 33.47 11.28 26.42
C SER A 323 33.61 11.91 25.03
N LYS A 324 32.49 12.20 24.34
CA LYS A 324 32.48 12.66 22.94
C LYS A 324 32.29 14.17 22.85
N LEU A 325 33.24 14.86 22.22
CA LEU A 325 33.10 16.23 21.71
C LEU A 325 32.66 16.18 20.24
N THR A 326 31.42 16.55 19.96
CA THR A 326 30.91 16.74 18.59
C THR A 326 31.12 18.20 18.20
N TYR A 327 31.54 18.47 16.96
CA TYR A 327 31.65 19.84 16.39
C TYR A 327 30.69 20.07 15.21
N THR A 328 30.21 19.01 14.57
CA THR A 328 29.21 19.11 13.49
C THR A 328 28.22 17.95 13.55
N THR A 329 26.94 18.26 13.34
CA THR A 329 25.85 17.29 13.25
C THR A 329 25.10 17.51 11.94
N ILE A 330 24.81 16.43 11.22
CA ILE A 330 23.96 16.43 10.02
C ILE A 330 22.79 15.47 10.29
N THR A 331 21.56 15.95 10.20
CA THR A 331 20.35 15.11 10.30
C THR A 331 19.59 15.17 8.98
N LYS A 332 19.13 14.02 8.50
CA LYS A 332 18.28 13.89 7.32
C LYS A 332 17.08 13.03 7.63
N ASP A 333 15.90 13.60 7.42
CA ASP A 333 14.59 12.97 7.56
C ASP A 333 13.93 12.87 6.18
N THR A 334 13.32 11.72 5.89
CA THR A 334 12.55 11.50 4.66
C THR A 334 11.33 10.65 4.98
N ASN A 335 10.16 11.13 4.58
CA ASN A 335 8.91 10.39 4.68
C ASN A 335 8.20 10.47 3.34
N THR A 336 7.79 9.32 2.80
CA THR A 336 7.04 9.23 1.56
C THR A 336 5.82 8.37 1.80
N HIS A 337 4.65 8.87 1.42
CA HIS A 337 3.38 8.17 1.53
C HIS A 337 2.69 8.16 0.18
N THR A 338 2.48 6.98 -0.39
CA THR A 338 1.80 6.81 -1.67
C THR A 338 0.57 5.93 -1.49
N THR A 339 -0.53 6.30 -2.13
CA THR A 339 -1.78 5.55 -2.10
C THR A 339 -2.32 5.36 -3.51
N THR A 340 -2.98 4.23 -3.74
CA THR A 340 -3.77 3.95 -4.93
C THR A 340 -5.08 3.34 -4.47
N THR A 341 -6.19 3.99 -4.80
CA THR A 341 -7.53 3.61 -4.36
C THR A 341 -8.49 3.43 -5.54
N ASN A 342 -9.36 2.45 -5.45
CA ASN A 342 -10.37 2.16 -6.47
C ASN A 342 -11.58 3.08 -6.31
N LYS A 343 -11.88 3.88 -7.32
CA LYS A 343 -13.13 4.63 -7.44
C LYS A 343 -14.15 3.77 -8.18
N ALA A 344 -15.14 3.25 -7.44
CA ALA A 344 -16.18 2.37 -7.95
C ALA A 344 -17.06 3.00 -9.03
N SER A 345 -17.59 2.16 -9.93
CA SER A 345 -18.83 2.48 -10.66
C SER A 345 -20.06 2.09 -9.84
N ASN A 346 -21.09 2.94 -9.86
CA ASN A 346 -22.33 2.76 -9.11
C ASN A 346 -23.54 2.72 -10.04
N LEU A 347 -24.32 1.64 -10.01
CA LEU A 347 -25.55 1.50 -10.77
C LEU A 347 -26.72 1.34 -9.81
N SER A 348 -27.74 2.19 -9.94
CA SER A 348 -28.96 2.10 -9.14
C SER A 348 -30.21 2.15 -10.02
N ALA A 349 -31.17 1.27 -9.75
CA ALA A 349 -32.47 1.29 -10.41
C ALA A 349 -33.54 0.57 -9.59
N LYS A 350 -34.82 0.63 -9.99
CA LYS A 350 -35.81 -0.33 -9.49
C LYS A 350 -35.48 -1.74 -9.99
N ASN A 351 -35.17 -1.88 -11.27
CA ASN A 351 -34.70 -3.12 -11.87
C ASN A 351 -33.42 -2.89 -12.67
N ILE A 352 -32.42 -3.75 -12.50
CA ILE A 352 -31.24 -3.80 -13.36
C ILE A 352 -31.30 -5.06 -14.21
N THR A 353 -31.13 -4.90 -15.52
CA THR A 353 -31.03 -6.01 -16.48
C THR A 353 -29.71 -5.94 -17.22
N LEU A 354 -28.88 -6.99 -17.11
CA LEU A 354 -27.59 -7.12 -17.77
C LEU A 354 -27.66 -8.25 -18.80
N LYS A 355 -27.55 -7.94 -20.08
CA LYS A 355 -27.57 -8.91 -21.18
C LYS A 355 -26.26 -8.84 -21.95
N SER A 356 -25.57 -9.98 -22.06
CA SER A 356 -24.31 -10.06 -22.80
C SER A 356 -24.24 -11.37 -23.59
N ALA A 357 -23.77 -11.30 -24.84
CA ALA A 357 -23.53 -12.50 -25.66
C ALA A 357 -22.23 -13.25 -25.26
N ALA A 358 -21.38 -12.62 -24.46
CA ALA A 358 -20.21 -13.22 -23.84
C ALA A 358 -20.28 -13.02 -22.31
N ASP A 359 -19.43 -12.16 -21.75
CA ASP A 359 -19.21 -12.06 -20.31
C ASP A 359 -19.84 -10.79 -19.70
N THR A 360 -20.20 -10.87 -18.43
CA THR A 360 -20.54 -9.71 -17.60
C THR A 360 -19.56 -9.63 -16.45
N ASN A 361 -18.75 -8.57 -16.44
CA ASN A 361 -17.67 -8.34 -15.48
C ASN A 361 -18.00 -7.16 -14.57
N ILE A 362 -17.99 -7.38 -13.26
CA ILE A 362 -18.18 -6.37 -12.22
C ILE A 362 -16.96 -6.40 -11.30
N ILE A 363 -16.20 -5.30 -11.23
CA ILE A 363 -14.92 -5.23 -10.51
C ILE A 363 -14.87 -4.01 -9.60
N ALA A 364 -14.75 -4.25 -8.28
CA ALA A 364 -14.80 -3.23 -7.23
C ALA A 364 -15.92 -2.19 -7.43
N SER A 365 -17.13 -2.69 -7.70
CA SER A 365 -18.27 -1.88 -8.14
C SER A 365 -19.57 -2.26 -7.45
N ASP A 366 -20.50 -1.30 -7.38
CA ASP A 366 -21.73 -1.44 -6.61
C ASP A 366 -22.98 -1.35 -7.51
N LEU A 367 -23.88 -2.33 -7.37
CA LEU A 367 -25.18 -2.38 -8.04
C LEU A 367 -26.28 -2.48 -6.99
N LYS A 368 -27.30 -1.62 -7.09
CA LYS A 368 -28.44 -1.59 -6.17
C LYS A 368 -29.78 -1.58 -6.90
N ALA A 369 -30.64 -2.57 -6.65
CA ALA A 369 -31.99 -2.62 -7.24
C ALA A 369 -32.99 -3.51 -6.50
N GLU A 370 -34.30 -3.34 -6.69
CA GLU A 370 -35.27 -4.34 -6.18
C GLU A 370 -35.09 -5.70 -6.87
N SER A 371 -34.70 -5.71 -8.15
CA SER A 371 -34.31 -6.92 -8.87
C SER A 371 -33.09 -6.69 -9.77
N ILE A 372 -32.15 -7.63 -9.73
CA ILE A 372 -31.03 -7.72 -10.66
C ILE A 372 -31.19 -9.02 -11.47
N ASN A 373 -31.29 -8.89 -12.79
CA ASN A 373 -31.39 -10.00 -13.72
C ASN A 373 -30.19 -10.00 -14.66
N VAL A 374 -29.44 -11.10 -14.68
CA VAL A 374 -28.27 -11.26 -15.54
C VAL A 374 -28.50 -12.42 -16.51
N ASP A 375 -28.41 -12.13 -17.80
CA ASP A 375 -28.42 -13.09 -18.90
C ASP A 375 -27.11 -12.95 -19.70
N ALA A 376 -26.04 -13.55 -19.16
CA ALA A 376 -24.72 -13.60 -19.80
C ALA A 376 -24.53 -14.98 -20.44
N LYS A 377 -24.23 -15.07 -21.74
CA LYS A 377 -24.13 -16.40 -22.39
C LYS A 377 -22.89 -17.18 -21.97
N LYS A 378 -21.85 -16.52 -21.45
CA LYS A 378 -20.64 -17.16 -20.90
C LYS A 378 -20.53 -16.92 -19.41
N ASP A 379 -19.69 -15.98 -18.97
CA ASP A 379 -19.31 -15.87 -17.57
C ASP A 379 -19.91 -14.63 -16.91
N PHE A 380 -20.28 -14.77 -15.65
CA PHE A 380 -20.58 -13.66 -14.75
C PHE A 380 -19.50 -13.59 -13.68
N ASN A 381 -18.77 -12.48 -13.66
CA ASN A 381 -17.64 -12.27 -12.77
C ASN A 381 -17.95 -11.10 -11.82
N LEU A 382 -17.98 -11.37 -10.52
CA LEU A 382 -18.12 -10.37 -9.46
C LEU A 382 -16.86 -10.39 -8.61
N LEU A 383 -15.96 -9.46 -8.88
CA LEU A 383 -14.58 -9.51 -8.39
C LEU A 383 -14.25 -8.30 -7.53
N ALA A 384 -13.46 -8.52 -6.49
CA ALA A 384 -12.83 -7.44 -5.76
C ALA A 384 -11.53 -6.97 -6.44
N ALA A 385 -11.13 -5.72 -6.18
CA ALA A 385 -9.83 -5.17 -6.52
C ALA A 385 -8.99 -4.91 -5.26
N LYS A 386 -7.78 -4.36 -5.42
CA LYS A 386 -6.89 -4.02 -4.29
C LYS A 386 -6.56 -2.53 -4.25
N ASN A 387 -6.75 -1.91 -3.09
CA ASN A 387 -6.19 -0.61 -2.75
C ASN A 387 -4.78 -0.83 -2.20
N THR A 388 -3.82 0.01 -2.59
CA THR A 388 -2.43 -0.12 -2.15
C THR A 388 -1.97 1.15 -1.45
N THR A 389 -1.33 0.99 -0.30
CA THR A 389 -0.67 2.08 0.43
C THR A 389 0.77 1.69 0.65
N HIS A 390 1.71 2.54 0.23
CA HIS A 390 3.14 2.34 0.45
C HIS A 390 3.72 3.53 1.20
N THR A 391 4.33 3.26 2.36
CA THR A 391 4.93 4.29 3.22
C THR A 391 6.39 3.97 3.49
N THR A 392 7.27 4.93 3.23
CA THR A 392 8.70 4.84 3.54
C THR A 392 9.06 5.96 4.50
N ARG A 393 9.78 5.63 5.57
CA ARG A 393 10.32 6.59 6.54
C ARG A 393 11.79 6.28 6.74
N GLU A 394 12.63 7.29 6.63
CA GLU A 394 14.07 7.18 6.86
C GLU A 394 14.53 8.37 7.72
N HIS A 395 15.30 8.07 8.75
CA HIS A 395 16.01 9.04 9.56
C HIS A 395 17.49 8.69 9.56
N SER A 396 18.36 9.67 9.32
CA SER A 396 19.80 9.50 9.45
C SER A 396 20.43 10.68 10.19
N LYS A 397 21.43 10.38 11.00
CA LYS A 397 22.21 11.35 11.76
C LYS A 397 23.70 11.03 11.61
N LYS A 398 24.48 12.03 11.23
CA LYS A 398 25.94 11.97 11.14
C LYS A 398 26.57 12.99 12.08
N ASP A 399 27.35 12.52 13.04
CA ASP A 399 28.14 13.34 13.95
C ASP A 399 29.61 13.31 13.54
N LEU A 400 30.28 14.46 13.56
CA LEU A 400 31.72 14.61 13.37
C LEU A 400 32.33 15.16 14.66
N GLY A 401 33.42 14.55 15.11
CA GLY A 401 33.90 14.83 16.47
C GLY A 401 35.14 14.06 16.90
N VAL A 402 35.48 14.26 18.16
CA VAL A 402 36.55 13.58 18.89
C VAL A 402 35.94 12.87 20.09
N GLU A 403 36.30 11.62 20.33
CA GLU A 403 35.88 10.83 21.49
C GLU A 403 37.10 10.41 22.30
N VAL A 404 37.09 10.69 23.60
CA VAL A 404 38.20 10.38 24.51
C VAL A 404 37.77 9.28 25.48
N THR A 405 38.16 8.04 25.24
CA THR A 405 37.87 6.91 26.13
C THR A 405 38.96 6.79 27.19
N LEU A 406 38.58 6.94 28.46
CA LEU A 406 39.45 6.73 29.62
C LEU A 406 38.81 5.66 30.52
N ASN A 407 39.41 4.49 30.59
CA ASN A 407 39.02 3.44 31.53
C ASN A 407 40.26 2.65 32.02
N SER A 408 40.07 1.73 32.98
CA SER A 408 41.16 1.00 33.64
C SER A 408 42.01 0.11 32.70
N LYS A 409 41.56 -0.12 31.46
CA LYS A 409 42.22 -0.98 30.46
C LYS A 409 42.67 -0.23 29.21
N GLU A 410 42.16 0.98 28.98
CA GLU A 410 42.39 1.77 27.78
C GLU A 410 42.33 3.28 28.04
N ALA A 411 43.35 3.99 27.54
CA ALA A 411 43.31 5.43 27.32
C ALA A 411 43.45 5.70 25.81
N SER A 412 42.40 6.22 25.17
CA SER A 412 42.42 6.44 23.71
C SER A 412 41.66 7.70 23.30
N ALA A 413 42.15 8.35 22.25
CA ALA A 413 41.50 9.43 21.55
C ALA A 413 41.13 8.96 20.14
N PHE A 414 39.86 9.05 19.79
CA PHE A 414 39.33 8.74 18.47
C PHE A 414 38.89 10.04 17.80
N THR A 415 39.28 10.24 16.54
CA THR A 415 38.74 11.29 15.68
C THR A 415 38.11 10.65 14.45
N GLY A 416 36.89 11.06 14.12
CA GLY A 416 36.15 10.44 13.03
C GLY A 416 34.70 10.87 12.98
N TYR A 417 33.89 10.07 12.30
CA TYR A 417 32.45 10.26 12.23
C TYR A 417 31.67 9.05 12.76
N TRP A 418 30.48 9.35 13.27
CA TRP A 418 29.47 8.39 13.66
C TRP A 418 28.24 8.61 12.78
N GLU A 419 27.71 7.56 12.18
CA GLU A 419 26.48 7.60 11.39
C GLU A 419 25.48 6.64 12.02
N GLU A 420 24.26 7.11 12.27
CA GLU A 420 23.11 6.29 12.64
C GLU A 420 22.03 6.51 11.59
N ALA A 421 21.51 5.44 10.99
CA ALA A 421 20.41 5.51 10.05
C ALA A 421 19.38 4.43 10.38
N ASN A 422 18.11 4.79 10.41
CA ASN A 422 17.00 3.85 10.50
C ASN A 422 16.03 4.10 9.36
N GLY A 423 15.45 3.03 8.82
CA GLY A 423 14.47 3.11 7.77
C GLY A 423 13.39 2.05 7.94
N GLN A 424 12.17 2.40 7.54
CA GLN A 424 11.02 1.50 7.48
C GLN A 424 10.29 1.72 6.17
N SER A 425 10.01 0.63 5.46
CA SER A 425 9.11 0.60 4.31
C SER A 425 7.95 -0.35 4.60
N THR A 426 6.71 0.11 4.41
CA THR A 426 5.50 -0.68 4.65
C THR A 426 4.58 -0.59 3.42
N THR A 427 4.22 -1.74 2.85
CA THR A 427 3.23 -1.87 1.77
C THR A 427 2.00 -2.60 2.31
N LYS A 428 0.85 -1.95 2.26
CA LYS A 428 -0.46 -2.51 2.61
C LYS A 428 -1.31 -2.69 1.36
N LYS A 429 -1.95 -3.84 1.21
CA LYS A 429 -2.94 -4.13 0.17
C LYS A 429 -4.28 -4.47 0.80
N ASP A 430 -5.23 -3.55 0.70
CA ASP A 430 -6.60 -3.72 1.19
C ASP A 430 -7.54 -4.14 0.04
N VAL A 431 -8.64 -4.82 0.35
CA VAL A 431 -9.58 -5.34 -0.67
C VAL A 431 -10.72 -4.35 -0.88
N ALA A 432 -10.92 -3.92 -2.13
CA ALA A 432 -12.07 -3.13 -2.57
C ALA A 432 -13.10 -4.08 -3.19
N LYS A 433 -14.16 -4.39 -2.44
CA LYS A 433 -15.18 -5.38 -2.84
C LYS A 433 -16.07 -4.86 -3.96
N SER A 434 -16.68 -5.77 -4.71
CA SER A 434 -17.92 -5.47 -5.43
C SER A 434 -19.14 -5.85 -4.58
N THR A 435 -20.23 -5.10 -4.72
CA THR A 435 -21.47 -5.34 -3.98
C THR A 435 -22.67 -5.41 -4.92
N LEU A 436 -23.48 -6.47 -4.78
CA LEU A 436 -24.83 -6.53 -5.33
C LEU A 436 -25.84 -6.42 -4.17
N ASP A 437 -26.59 -5.33 -4.11
CA ASP A 437 -27.66 -5.13 -3.13
C ASP A 437 -29.02 -5.22 -3.84
N THR A 438 -29.74 -6.33 -3.65
CA THR A 438 -31.01 -6.51 -4.36
C THR A 438 -32.10 -7.31 -3.68
N GLY A 439 -33.37 -6.94 -3.87
CA GLY A 439 -34.47 -7.78 -3.39
C GLY A 439 -34.45 -9.19 -3.99
N THR A 440 -34.29 -9.30 -5.32
CA THR A 440 -34.22 -10.59 -6.02
C THR A 440 -33.06 -10.62 -7.00
N LEU A 441 -32.18 -11.61 -6.86
CA LEU A 441 -31.08 -11.87 -7.78
C LEU A 441 -31.39 -13.10 -8.65
N ASN A 442 -31.40 -12.91 -9.97
CA ASN A 442 -31.48 -14.01 -10.93
C ASN A 442 -30.24 -13.99 -11.84
N LEU A 443 -29.43 -15.06 -11.77
CA LEU A 443 -28.27 -15.24 -12.63
C LEU A 443 -28.49 -16.44 -13.56
N LYS A 444 -28.52 -16.20 -14.87
CA LYS A 444 -28.55 -17.24 -15.90
C LYS A 444 -27.29 -17.13 -16.75
N THR A 445 -26.32 -17.99 -16.50
CA THR A 445 -24.98 -17.90 -17.12
C THR A 445 -24.36 -19.27 -17.34
N THR A 446 -23.29 -19.38 -18.13
CA THR A 446 -22.49 -20.62 -18.20
C THR A 446 -21.61 -20.78 -16.98
N ASN A 447 -20.91 -19.75 -16.51
CA ASN A 447 -20.15 -19.82 -15.25
C ASN A 447 -20.38 -18.59 -14.37
N VAL A 448 -20.36 -18.79 -13.06
CA VAL A 448 -20.43 -17.71 -12.05
C VAL A 448 -19.16 -17.73 -11.22
N ASN A 449 -18.44 -16.61 -11.17
CA ASN A 449 -17.24 -16.43 -10.36
C ASN A 449 -17.40 -15.22 -9.44
N ILE A 450 -17.43 -15.46 -8.13
CA ILE A 450 -17.55 -14.43 -7.10
C ILE A 450 -16.29 -14.50 -6.24
N VAL A 451 -15.51 -13.41 -6.19
CA VAL A 451 -14.21 -13.39 -5.51
C VAL A 451 -14.08 -12.15 -4.63
N GLY A 452 -13.90 -12.35 -3.33
CA GLY A 452 -13.81 -11.30 -2.31
C GLY A 452 -14.96 -10.30 -2.30
N SER A 453 -16.15 -10.69 -2.76
CA SER A 453 -17.26 -9.78 -3.06
C SER A 453 -18.55 -10.16 -2.33
N ASP A 454 -19.47 -9.21 -2.20
CA ASP A 454 -20.68 -9.35 -1.41
C ASP A 454 -21.94 -9.34 -2.30
N ILE A 455 -22.84 -10.29 -2.04
CA ILE A 455 -24.19 -10.35 -2.60
C ILE A 455 -25.15 -10.32 -1.42
N LEU A 456 -25.96 -9.27 -1.36
CA LEU A 456 -26.98 -9.03 -0.34
C LEU A 456 -28.33 -9.09 -1.02
N THR A 457 -29.15 -10.08 -0.68
CA THR A 457 -30.46 -10.24 -1.29
C THR A 457 -31.56 -10.76 -0.39
N ASN A 458 -32.83 -10.67 -0.82
CA ASN A 458 -33.90 -11.43 -0.16
C ASN A 458 -34.01 -12.83 -0.73
N ASN A 459 -33.96 -12.96 -2.06
CA ASN A 459 -33.98 -14.25 -2.74
C ASN A 459 -32.90 -14.33 -3.82
N ALA A 460 -32.11 -15.39 -3.79
CA ALA A 460 -31.10 -15.68 -4.81
C ALA A 460 -31.48 -16.92 -5.61
N GLN A 461 -31.46 -16.81 -6.94
CA GLN A 461 -31.49 -17.95 -7.85
C GLN A 461 -30.31 -17.86 -8.81
N ILE A 462 -29.39 -18.82 -8.70
CA ILE A 462 -28.17 -18.90 -9.50
C ILE A 462 -28.16 -20.23 -10.24
N ASP A 463 -28.41 -20.17 -11.55
CA ASP A 463 -28.42 -21.31 -12.45
C ASP A 463 -27.22 -21.24 -13.42
N SER A 464 -26.32 -22.21 -13.33
CA SER A 464 -25.07 -22.19 -14.11
C SER A 464 -24.52 -23.58 -14.46
N LYS A 465 -23.47 -23.64 -15.29
CA LYS A 465 -22.69 -24.87 -15.44
C LYS A 465 -21.74 -25.05 -14.26
N ASN A 466 -21.07 -23.96 -13.84
CA ASN A 466 -20.17 -23.95 -12.69
C ASN A 466 -20.40 -22.69 -11.83
N ILE A 467 -20.33 -22.85 -10.51
CA ILE A 467 -20.43 -21.73 -9.57
C ILE A 467 -19.21 -21.74 -8.65
N LYS A 468 -18.52 -20.60 -8.54
CA LYS A 468 -17.38 -20.38 -7.64
C LYS A 468 -17.63 -19.19 -6.72
N LEU A 469 -17.54 -19.41 -5.41
CA LEU A 469 -17.47 -18.37 -4.38
C LEU A 469 -16.14 -18.51 -3.64
N LEU A 470 -15.18 -17.64 -3.94
CA LEU A 470 -13.84 -17.73 -3.38
C LEU A 470 -13.49 -16.49 -2.57
N ALA A 471 -12.75 -16.67 -1.50
CA ALA A 471 -12.14 -15.57 -0.78
C ALA A 471 -10.95 -15.00 -1.57
N THR A 472 -10.52 -13.81 -1.18
CA THR A 472 -9.26 -13.19 -1.63
C THR A 472 -8.41 -12.83 -0.42
N THR A 473 -7.21 -12.29 -0.63
CA THR A 473 -6.30 -11.91 0.47
C THR A 473 -5.95 -10.44 0.47
N ALA A 474 -6.08 -9.82 1.65
CA ALA A 474 -5.40 -8.57 1.99
C ALA A 474 -3.99 -8.90 2.52
N SER A 475 -3.01 -8.00 2.36
CA SER A 475 -1.64 -8.26 2.83
C SER A 475 -0.96 -7.02 3.39
N THR A 476 -0.02 -7.22 4.31
CA THR A 476 0.89 -6.19 4.81
C THR A 476 2.32 -6.70 4.80
N ASP A 477 3.18 -6.01 4.07
CA ASP A 477 4.61 -6.23 4.01
C ASP A 477 5.32 -5.08 4.72
N THR A 478 6.25 -5.38 5.62
CA THR A 478 7.07 -4.35 6.28
C THR A 478 8.52 -4.77 6.32
N GLN A 479 9.39 -3.87 5.87
CA GLN A 479 10.83 -3.98 5.95
C GLN A 479 11.35 -2.87 6.85
N ARG A 480 12.21 -3.21 7.80
CA ARG A 480 12.89 -2.25 8.68
C ARG A 480 14.38 -2.50 8.65
N TYR A 481 15.17 -1.44 8.66
CA TYR A 481 16.60 -1.54 8.89
C TYR A 481 17.07 -0.51 9.90
N THR A 482 18.17 -0.82 10.57
CA THR A 482 18.96 0.13 11.34
C THR A 482 20.43 -0.12 11.04
N LYS A 483 21.18 0.96 10.84
CA LYS A 483 22.60 0.96 10.47
C LYS A 483 23.33 1.90 11.42
N SER A 484 24.46 1.47 11.96
CA SER A 484 25.37 2.34 12.70
C SER A 484 26.80 2.17 12.19
N ILE A 485 27.47 3.27 11.83
CA ILE A 485 28.87 3.29 11.44
C ILE A 485 29.67 4.13 12.43
N LYS A 486 30.83 3.64 12.84
CA LYS A 486 31.90 4.41 13.48
C LYS A 486 33.16 4.25 12.65
N THR A 487 33.67 5.33 12.07
CA THR A 487 34.91 5.28 11.29
C THR A 487 35.81 6.47 11.55
N GLY A 488 37.12 6.24 11.62
CA GLY A 488 38.10 7.25 11.93
C GLY A 488 39.43 6.68 12.40
N VAL A 489 40.25 7.56 12.96
CA VAL A 489 41.59 7.22 13.48
C VAL A 489 41.55 7.23 15.01
N LYS A 490 41.98 6.13 15.62
CA LYS A 490 42.12 5.99 17.08
C LYS A 490 43.60 5.98 17.44
N VAL A 491 44.00 6.85 18.36
CA VAL A 491 45.34 6.89 18.94
C VAL A 491 45.19 6.57 20.41
N GLY A 492 45.81 5.49 20.88
CA GLY A 492 45.60 5.06 22.25
C GLY A 492 46.60 4.04 22.75
N VAL A 493 46.61 3.91 24.06
CA VAL A 493 47.47 3.01 24.83
C VAL A 493 46.58 1.94 25.46
N THR A 494 46.78 0.69 25.08
CA THR A 494 45.99 -0.45 25.56
C THR A 494 46.88 -1.37 26.41
N GLN A 495 46.45 -1.72 27.63
CA GLN A 495 47.20 -2.65 28.48
C GLN A 495 46.90 -4.10 28.06
N ASN A 496 47.87 -4.77 27.44
CA ASN A 496 47.82 -6.21 27.20
C ASN A 496 47.93 -6.95 28.54
N ILE A 497 46.83 -7.57 29.00
CA ILE A 497 46.92 -8.80 29.79
C ILE A 497 46.88 -9.93 28.77
N SER A 498 48.06 -10.39 28.39
CA SER A 498 48.29 -11.47 27.44
C SER A 498 47.64 -12.78 27.88
N ASN A 499 46.74 -13.30 27.05
CA ASN A 499 46.85 -14.68 26.56
C ASN A 499 47.10 -14.58 25.05
N ALA A 500 48.37 -14.70 24.68
CA ALA A 500 48.82 -14.87 23.31
C ALA A 500 48.77 -16.35 22.97
N ILE A 501 47.99 -16.75 21.96
CA ILE A 501 48.31 -17.87 21.06
C ILE A 501 47.79 -17.53 19.65
N ASP A 502 48.71 -17.67 18.69
CA ASP A 502 48.54 -17.76 17.22
C ASP A 502 48.09 -16.54 16.44
N THR A 503 49.06 -15.73 15.98
CA THR A 503 49.36 -15.65 14.54
C THR A 503 50.68 -14.92 14.29
N MET A 504 51.78 -15.63 14.51
CA MET A 504 53.08 -15.28 13.92
C MET A 504 53.77 -16.57 13.47
N LYS A 505 53.22 -17.18 12.42
CA LYS A 505 53.90 -18.21 11.61
C LYS A 505 53.45 -18.04 10.17
N ASN A 506 54.45 -17.83 9.31
CA ASN A 506 54.39 -17.74 7.85
C ASN A 506 54.36 -16.32 7.26
N ILE A 507 55.29 -15.48 7.73
CA ILE A 507 56.04 -14.60 6.83
C ILE A 507 57.11 -15.49 6.19
N GLY A 508 56.84 -15.96 4.98
CA GLY A 508 57.71 -16.88 4.26
C GLY A 508 57.12 -17.14 2.89
N ASP A 509 57.18 -16.13 2.02
CA ASP A 509 57.42 -16.24 0.58
C ASP A 509 57.07 -14.90 -0.10
N ALA A 510 57.98 -13.94 0.04
CA ALA A 510 58.09 -12.84 -0.89
C ALA A 510 59.14 -13.23 -1.95
N LYS A 511 58.70 -13.51 -3.18
CA LYS A 511 59.57 -13.47 -4.37
C LYS A 511 58.86 -12.75 -5.51
N ASN A 512 59.40 -11.55 -5.79
CA ASN A 512 59.40 -10.82 -7.07
C ASN A 512 58.06 -10.17 -7.48
N GLY A 513 57.94 -8.89 -7.82
CA GLY A 513 58.90 -7.80 -7.95
C GLY A 513 58.21 -6.55 -8.52
N THR A 514 58.74 -5.37 -8.16
CA THR A 514 58.66 -4.05 -8.85
C THR A 514 57.29 -3.36 -9.01
N GLY A 515 57.02 -2.13 -8.56
CA GLY A 515 57.82 -1.06 -7.95
C GLY A 515 57.27 0.34 -8.33
N THR A 516 57.52 1.33 -7.47
CA THR A 516 57.42 2.81 -7.66
C THR A 516 56.07 3.43 -7.19
N ALA A 517 55.97 4.32 -6.19
CA ALA A 517 56.94 5.23 -5.59
C ALA A 517 56.79 5.32 -4.06
N ALA A 518 57.92 5.30 -3.35
CA ALA A 518 58.06 5.72 -1.97
C ALA A 518 59.11 6.84 -1.90
N ARG A 519 58.76 7.94 -1.20
CA ARG A 519 59.57 9.01 -0.55
C ARG A 519 58.76 10.32 -0.66
N THR A 520 58.46 11.09 0.39
CA THR A 520 59.13 11.37 1.68
C THR A 520 58.17 12.25 2.51
N LEU A 521 58.11 12.29 3.86
CA LEU A 521 59.10 12.14 4.95
C LEU A 521 58.71 10.95 5.88
N LYS A 522 59.55 10.09 6.45
CA LYS A 522 60.85 10.19 7.17
C LYS A 522 60.86 11.08 8.43
N ALA A 523 60.36 10.53 9.53
CA ALA A 523 61.05 10.55 10.82
C ALA A 523 61.30 9.07 11.20
N TYR A 524 62.24 8.40 10.53
CA TYR A 524 63.63 8.24 10.97
C TYR A 524 63.66 7.49 12.32
N ASP A 525 63.78 6.17 12.19
CA ASP A 525 64.20 5.22 13.21
C ASP A 525 63.34 5.08 14.49
N ALA A 526 62.39 4.14 14.57
CA ALA A 526 62.71 2.82 15.14
C ALA A 526 64.19 2.47 14.99
N ILE A 527 64.90 2.17 16.07
CA ILE A 527 66.35 1.87 16.16
C ILE A 527 67.08 3.10 16.73
N ASN A 528 67.68 3.12 17.90
CA ASN A 528 68.07 2.05 18.79
C ASN A 528 68.41 2.75 20.08
N SER A 529 67.48 2.68 21.02
CA SER A 529 67.77 2.55 22.43
C SER A 529 66.40 2.71 23.09
N PHE A 530 65.95 1.75 23.89
CA PHE A 530 66.26 1.89 25.31
C PHE A 530 65.56 3.18 25.78
N LEU A 531 64.48 3.11 26.54
CA LEU A 531 64.63 2.76 27.95
C LEU A 531 63.34 2.10 28.49
N GLN A 532 63.09 0.90 27.99
CA GLN A 532 62.71 -0.33 28.72
C GLN A 532 61.36 -0.42 29.50
N LYS A 533 60.39 -1.10 28.84
CA LYS A 533 59.12 -1.77 29.29
C LYS A 533 57.88 -0.88 29.58
N PRO A 534 56.63 -1.42 29.66
CA PRO A 534 55.78 -2.12 28.68
C PRO A 534 54.41 -1.41 28.48
N VAL A 535 54.06 -0.91 27.29
CA VAL A 535 52.66 -0.50 26.94
C VAL A 535 52.48 -0.46 25.42
N ASP A 536 51.42 -1.06 24.87
CA ASP A 536 51.12 -0.98 23.42
C ASP A 536 50.45 0.36 23.10
N ALA A 537 51.27 1.33 22.64
CA ALA A 537 50.80 2.57 22.06
C ALA A 537 50.78 2.45 20.53
N GLY A 538 49.62 2.66 19.90
CA GLY A 538 49.46 2.51 18.46
C GLY A 538 48.47 3.49 17.85
N VAL A 539 48.61 3.71 16.53
CA VAL A 539 47.63 4.42 15.69
C VAL A 539 46.85 3.37 14.91
N TYR A 540 45.52 3.38 15.06
CA TYR A 540 44.63 2.39 14.48
C TYR A 540 43.60 3.08 13.58
N ALA A 541 43.43 2.57 12.36
CA ALA A 541 42.22 2.87 11.59
C ALA A 541 41.08 2.03 12.20
N VAL A 542 40.02 2.70 12.62
CA VAL A 542 38.84 2.05 13.21
C VAL A 542 37.71 2.17 12.21
N TYR A 543 37.14 1.03 11.82
CA TYR A 543 35.90 0.93 11.06
C TYR A 543 35.01 -0.12 11.74
N ASN A 544 33.86 0.32 12.24
CA ASN A 544 32.84 -0.56 12.81
C ASN A 544 31.52 -0.26 12.12
N GLU A 545 30.90 -1.28 11.52
CA GLU A 545 29.55 -1.21 10.97
C GLU A 545 28.66 -2.24 11.68
N SER A 546 27.46 -1.81 12.07
CA SER A 546 26.40 -2.71 12.52
C SER A 546 25.16 -2.50 11.65
N ARG A 547 24.48 -3.60 11.31
CA ARG A 547 23.22 -3.56 10.57
C ARG A 547 22.23 -4.53 11.17
N THR A 548 21.02 -4.05 11.40
CA THR A 548 19.85 -4.88 11.72
C THR A 548 18.84 -4.75 10.59
N GLY A 549 18.19 -5.86 10.25
CA GLY A 549 17.15 -5.93 9.25
C GLY A 549 16.01 -6.82 9.73
N THR A 550 14.77 -6.35 9.62
CA THR A 550 13.57 -7.13 9.91
C THR A 550 12.63 -7.05 8.72
N THR A 551 12.12 -8.21 8.30
CA THR A 551 11.09 -8.34 7.27
C THR A 551 9.90 -9.07 7.85
N THR A 552 8.71 -8.50 7.71
CA THR A 552 7.45 -9.12 8.15
C THR A 552 6.45 -9.14 7.00
N HIS A 553 5.75 -10.25 6.85
CA HIS A 553 4.66 -10.45 5.92
C HIS A 553 3.45 -11.01 6.69
N SER A 554 2.26 -10.51 6.40
CA SER A 554 1.02 -11.02 6.97
C SER A 554 -0.10 -10.90 5.96
N GLU A 555 -0.84 -11.99 5.77
CA GLU A 555 -2.06 -12.04 4.96
C GLU A 555 -3.30 -12.15 5.85
N GLN A 556 -4.43 -11.67 5.33
CA GLN A 556 -5.75 -11.83 5.93
C GLN A 556 -6.72 -12.26 4.84
N VAL A 557 -7.49 -13.31 5.08
CA VAL A 557 -8.52 -13.78 4.15
C VAL A 557 -9.72 -12.83 4.21
N VAL A 558 -10.16 -12.38 3.04
CA VAL A 558 -11.38 -11.59 2.84
C VAL A 558 -12.38 -12.46 2.08
N ALA A 559 -13.40 -12.93 2.81
CA ALA A 559 -14.44 -13.82 2.29
C ALA A 559 -15.30 -13.17 1.19
N SER A 560 -15.78 -14.00 0.26
CA SER A 560 -17.00 -13.68 -0.48
C SER A 560 -18.22 -14.00 0.37
N ASN A 561 -19.27 -13.18 0.29
CA ASN A 561 -20.49 -13.38 1.05
C ASN A 561 -21.70 -13.42 0.12
N LEU A 562 -22.50 -14.48 0.21
CA LEU A 562 -23.86 -14.53 -0.35
C LEU A 562 -24.85 -14.59 0.80
N TYR A 563 -25.56 -13.50 1.03
CA TYR A 563 -26.53 -13.35 2.10
C TYR A 563 -27.93 -13.19 1.51
N ALA A 564 -28.80 -14.18 1.74
CA ALA A 564 -30.20 -14.15 1.37
C ALA A 564 -31.08 -14.06 2.63
N ASN A 565 -31.88 -12.99 2.78
CA ASN A 565 -32.80 -12.85 3.92
C ASN A 565 -33.88 -13.94 3.97
N ASN A 566 -34.21 -14.56 2.84
CA ASN A 566 -35.19 -15.63 2.75
C ASN A 566 -34.56 -16.89 2.13
N ASN A 567 -34.72 -17.11 0.83
CA ASN A 567 -34.27 -18.34 0.18
C ASN A 567 -33.07 -18.11 -0.75
N ALA A 568 -32.19 -19.10 -0.84
CA ALA A 568 -31.15 -19.14 -1.85
C ALA A 568 -31.13 -20.51 -2.55
N ALA A 569 -31.01 -20.49 -3.88
CA ALA A 569 -30.86 -21.68 -4.71
C ALA A 569 -29.63 -21.53 -5.62
N LEU A 570 -28.67 -22.46 -5.49
CA LEU A 570 -27.46 -22.53 -6.31
C LEU A 570 -27.47 -23.86 -7.04
N HIS A 571 -27.76 -23.83 -8.34
CA HIS A 571 -27.86 -25.01 -9.18
C HIS A 571 -26.77 -24.97 -10.24
N ALA A 572 -25.82 -25.90 -10.14
CA ALA A 572 -24.77 -26.09 -11.13
C ALA A 572 -24.96 -27.41 -11.88
N GLN A 573 -24.68 -27.43 -13.18
CA GLN A 573 -24.67 -28.69 -13.94
C GLN A 573 -23.46 -29.56 -13.62
N GLU A 574 -22.30 -28.95 -13.37
CA GLU A 574 -21.03 -29.64 -13.09
C GLU A 574 -20.58 -29.40 -11.65
N LYS A 575 -20.02 -28.23 -11.34
CA LYS A 575 -19.33 -28.03 -10.05
C LYS A 575 -19.80 -26.79 -9.30
N ILE A 576 -19.99 -26.94 -7.99
CA ILE A 576 -20.04 -25.83 -7.04
C ILE A 576 -18.77 -25.85 -6.19
N GLU A 577 -18.10 -24.71 -6.11
CA GLU A 577 -16.87 -24.55 -5.34
C GLU A 577 -16.95 -23.31 -4.44
N VAL A 578 -16.81 -23.52 -3.13
CA VAL A 578 -16.83 -22.44 -2.13
C VAL A 578 -15.57 -22.52 -1.28
N GLY A 579 -14.79 -21.45 -1.24
CA GLY A 579 -13.46 -21.39 -0.63
C GLY A 579 -13.32 -20.22 0.35
N GLY A 580 -13.14 -20.49 1.65
CA GLY A 580 -13.03 -19.49 2.73
C GLY A 580 -14.14 -18.43 2.72
N SER A 581 -15.33 -18.80 2.27
CA SER A 581 -16.44 -17.88 1.94
C SER A 581 -17.73 -18.28 2.65
N ASN A 582 -18.70 -17.36 2.66
CA ASN A 582 -19.93 -17.51 3.44
C ASN A 582 -21.17 -17.53 2.54
N ILE A 583 -22.07 -18.48 2.78
CA ILE A 583 -23.42 -18.50 2.22
C ILE A 583 -24.42 -18.57 3.37
N TYR A 584 -25.34 -17.61 3.42
CA TYR A 584 -26.38 -17.52 4.44
C TYR A 584 -27.76 -17.42 3.80
N ALA A 585 -28.72 -18.19 4.31
CA ALA A 585 -30.14 -18.07 3.99
C ALA A 585 -31.00 -17.95 5.26
N GLY A 586 -31.87 -16.95 5.33
CA GLY A 586 -32.80 -16.79 6.47
C GLY A 586 -33.90 -17.85 6.53
N ASN A 587 -34.10 -18.63 5.48
CA ASN A 587 -35.05 -19.74 5.41
C ASN A 587 -34.39 -20.96 4.77
N ASN A 588 -34.63 -21.22 3.48
CA ASN A 588 -34.12 -22.43 2.83
C ASN A 588 -32.92 -22.12 1.92
N LEU A 589 -31.91 -22.99 1.99
CA LEU A 589 -30.78 -23.01 1.08
C LEU A 589 -30.77 -24.35 0.33
N ASP A 590 -30.85 -24.29 -0.98
CA ASP A 590 -30.77 -25.46 -1.86
C ASP A 590 -29.53 -25.37 -2.76
N ILE A 591 -28.65 -26.36 -2.67
CA ILE A 591 -27.40 -26.44 -3.42
C ILE A 591 -27.38 -27.76 -4.17
N GLN A 592 -27.35 -27.68 -5.50
CA GLN A 592 -27.38 -28.85 -6.38
C GLN A 592 -26.24 -28.81 -7.40
N ALA A 593 -25.49 -29.90 -7.52
CA ALA A 593 -24.42 -30.02 -8.52
C ALA A 593 -24.14 -31.48 -8.90
N LYS A 594 -23.23 -31.70 -9.84
CA LYS A 594 -22.58 -33.01 -9.99
C LYS A 594 -21.53 -33.20 -8.90
N ASP A 595 -20.67 -32.21 -8.69
CA ASP A 595 -19.68 -32.20 -7.61
C ASP A 595 -19.82 -30.93 -6.74
N ILE A 596 -19.77 -31.09 -5.42
CA ILE A 596 -19.79 -29.97 -4.45
C ILE A 596 -18.46 -29.96 -3.68
N ASN A 597 -17.71 -28.86 -3.75
CA ASN A 597 -16.43 -28.69 -3.06
C ASN A 597 -16.45 -27.45 -2.14
N LEU A 598 -16.55 -27.66 -0.83
CA LEU A 598 -16.45 -26.59 0.17
C LEU A 598 -15.10 -26.73 0.88
N HIS A 599 -14.30 -25.67 0.90
CA HIS A 599 -12.96 -25.72 1.48
C HIS A 599 -12.55 -24.42 2.17
N ALA A 600 -11.56 -24.47 3.06
CA ALA A 600 -10.97 -23.28 3.65
C ALA A 600 -10.00 -22.59 2.69
N THR A 601 -9.72 -21.32 2.93
CA THR A 601 -8.66 -20.55 2.26
C THR A 601 -7.53 -20.27 3.25
N ALA A 602 -6.29 -20.49 2.82
CA ALA A 602 -5.11 -20.27 3.63
C ALA A 602 -4.64 -18.80 3.58
N ALA A 603 -4.18 -18.27 4.72
CA ALA A 603 -3.43 -17.02 4.83
C ALA A 603 -2.08 -17.26 5.50
N ASN A 604 -1.03 -16.68 4.95
CA ASN A 604 0.33 -16.88 5.44
C ASN A 604 0.84 -15.69 6.24
N TYR A 605 1.69 -15.96 7.22
CA TYR A 605 2.45 -14.93 7.91
C TYR A 605 3.90 -15.37 8.08
N SER A 606 4.81 -14.42 7.97
CA SER A 606 6.22 -14.67 8.25
C SER A 606 6.88 -13.44 8.88
N SER A 607 7.89 -13.71 9.69
CA SER A 607 8.75 -12.70 10.27
C SER A 607 10.17 -13.22 10.30
N ALA A 608 11.09 -12.45 9.73
CA ALA A 608 12.52 -12.75 9.78
C ALA A 608 13.28 -11.52 10.28
N THR A 609 14.21 -11.75 11.20
CA THR A 609 15.10 -10.73 11.74
C THR A 609 16.52 -11.24 11.67
N ALA A 610 17.41 -10.42 11.13
CA ALA A 610 18.86 -10.64 11.12
C ALA A 610 19.57 -9.40 11.71
N SER A 611 20.48 -9.64 12.66
CA SER A 611 21.34 -8.61 13.25
C SER A 611 22.78 -9.08 13.20
N SER A 612 23.68 -8.24 12.67
CA SER A 612 25.13 -8.50 12.57
C SER A 612 25.97 -7.66 13.54
N SER A 613 25.38 -7.26 14.68
CA SER A 613 25.99 -6.33 15.62
C SER A 613 26.64 -7.01 16.84
N LYS A 614 27.81 -6.50 17.26
CA LYS A 614 28.36 -6.77 18.61
C LYS A 614 27.59 -6.04 19.73
N ASN A 615 26.67 -5.13 19.38
CA ASN A 615 25.80 -4.37 20.29
C ASN A 615 24.59 -3.73 19.51
N ALA A 616 23.51 -4.45 19.11
CA ALA A 616 22.14 -3.97 18.62
C ALA A 616 21.06 -5.11 18.56
N LYS A 617 19.98 -5.11 19.37
CA LYS A 617 18.94 -6.15 19.64
C LYS A 617 17.55 -5.53 19.47
N ALA A 618 16.60 -6.30 18.97
CA ALA A 618 15.20 -5.92 18.88
C ALA A 618 14.33 -7.09 19.38
N SER A 619 13.29 -6.80 20.14
CA SER A 619 12.33 -7.81 20.65
C SER A 619 10.91 -7.51 20.17
N LEU A 620 10.14 -8.57 19.88
CA LEU A 620 8.71 -8.53 19.56
C LEU A 620 7.94 -9.19 20.72
N TYR A 621 6.99 -8.46 21.33
CA TYR A 621 6.02 -9.03 22.27
C TYR A 621 4.62 -8.51 21.95
N GLY A 622 3.62 -9.39 22.02
CA GLY A 622 2.20 -9.02 22.06
C GLY A 622 1.28 -9.98 21.29
N SER A 623 0.20 -10.40 21.95
CA SER A 623 -0.94 -11.14 21.40
C SER A 623 -1.88 -10.30 20.53
N ASP A 624 -1.55 -9.02 20.30
CA ASP A 624 -2.11 -8.16 19.27
C ASP A 624 -0.99 -7.23 18.75
N MET A 625 -1.04 -6.91 17.46
CA MET A 625 0.08 -6.40 16.66
C MET A 625 0.76 -5.11 17.19
N GLY A 626 2.09 -5.16 17.46
CA GLY A 626 3.03 -4.09 17.07
C GLY A 626 3.58 -3.09 18.11
N THR A 627 4.46 -3.52 19.03
CA THR A 627 5.41 -2.60 19.72
C THR A 627 6.87 -3.07 19.57
N LEU A 628 7.79 -2.13 19.33
CA LEU A 628 9.24 -2.34 19.09
C LEU A 628 10.06 -1.86 20.30
N THR A 629 10.90 -2.72 20.88
CA THR A 629 11.88 -2.33 21.92
C THR A 629 13.31 -2.59 21.43
N LEU A 630 14.19 -1.59 21.55
CA LEU A 630 15.60 -1.59 21.14
C LEU A 630 16.52 -1.97 22.33
N ALA A 631 17.23 -3.09 22.26
CA ALA A 631 18.37 -3.47 23.12
C ALA A 631 19.61 -3.77 22.23
N PHE A 632 20.67 -4.52 22.61
CA PHE A 632 21.92 -4.60 21.81
C PHE A 632 22.60 -6.01 21.51
N GLN A 633 22.34 -6.84 20.44
CA GLN A 633 23.02 -8.15 20.05
C GLN A 633 22.90 -8.81 18.63
N ASN A 634 23.85 -9.73 18.30
CA ASN A 634 23.84 -10.73 17.19
C ASN A 634 22.74 -11.82 17.34
N SER A 635 21.72 -11.81 16.47
CA SER A 635 20.65 -12.81 16.48
C SER A 635 20.01 -13.01 15.12
N SER A 636 19.51 -14.23 14.89
CA SER A 636 18.69 -14.59 13.74
C SER A 636 17.42 -15.27 14.23
N ASN A 637 16.26 -14.70 13.93
CA ASN A 637 14.96 -15.28 14.26
C ASN A 637 14.12 -15.39 12.99
N LYS A 638 13.44 -16.52 12.82
CA LYS A 638 12.51 -16.79 11.71
C LYS A 638 11.24 -17.42 12.29
N ILE A 639 10.09 -16.86 11.92
CA ILE A 639 8.76 -17.38 12.20
C ILE A 639 8.04 -17.47 10.86
N GLU A 640 7.42 -18.62 10.59
CA GLU A 640 6.55 -18.83 9.43
C GLU A 640 5.32 -19.60 9.89
N GLY A 641 4.15 -19.29 9.34
CA GLY A 641 2.95 -20.05 9.62
C GLY A 641 1.82 -19.77 8.64
N THR A 642 0.81 -20.62 8.70
CA THR A 642 -0.38 -20.56 7.86
C THR A 642 -1.62 -20.78 8.71
N THR A 643 -2.61 -19.91 8.55
CA THR A 643 -3.95 -20.06 9.14
C THR A 643 -4.98 -20.38 8.06
N ASN A 644 -6.00 -21.16 8.40
CA ASN A 644 -7.07 -21.57 7.48
C ASN A 644 -8.40 -20.92 7.85
N SER A 645 -8.94 -20.09 6.97
CA SER A 645 -10.28 -19.50 7.12
C SER A 645 -11.32 -20.42 6.51
N HIS A 646 -12.22 -20.93 7.34
CA HIS A 646 -13.22 -21.93 6.94
C HIS A 646 -14.28 -21.35 6.00
N THR A 647 -14.92 -22.23 5.22
CA THR A 647 -16.16 -21.91 4.50
C THR A 647 -17.35 -22.14 5.41
N TYR A 648 -18.30 -21.20 5.45
CA TYR A 648 -19.53 -21.34 6.23
C TYR A 648 -20.77 -21.35 5.35
N ILE A 649 -21.62 -22.36 5.55
CA ILE A 649 -22.92 -22.48 4.89
C ILE A 649 -23.98 -22.54 5.99
N THR A 650 -24.87 -21.56 6.05
CA THR A 650 -25.84 -21.45 7.14
C THR A 650 -27.24 -21.22 6.61
N ALA A 651 -28.23 -21.95 7.12
CA ALA A 651 -29.64 -21.60 6.92
C ALA A 651 -30.46 -21.69 8.20
N LEU A 652 -31.32 -20.70 8.48
CA LEU A 652 -32.21 -20.78 9.66
C LEU A 652 -33.39 -21.73 9.46
N GLY A 653 -33.68 -22.15 8.23
CA GLY A 653 -34.65 -23.20 7.91
C GLY A 653 -33.95 -24.48 7.52
N LYS A 654 -34.07 -24.88 6.25
CA LYS A 654 -33.49 -26.12 5.73
C LYS A 654 -32.28 -25.86 4.82
N VAL A 655 -31.20 -26.60 5.03
CA VAL A 655 -30.14 -26.78 4.02
C VAL A 655 -30.37 -28.10 3.28
N THR A 656 -30.45 -28.04 1.96
CA THR A 656 -30.43 -29.23 1.09
C THR A 656 -29.18 -29.18 0.21
N LEU A 657 -28.31 -30.18 0.33
CA LEU A 657 -27.11 -30.37 -0.48
C LEU A 657 -27.29 -31.63 -1.31
N THR A 658 -27.33 -31.52 -2.64
CA THR A 658 -27.48 -32.66 -3.55
C THR A 658 -26.35 -32.70 -4.56
N SER A 659 -25.50 -33.74 -4.48
CA SER A 659 -24.49 -34.04 -5.51
C SER A 659 -24.84 -35.33 -6.25
N THR A 660 -24.78 -35.31 -7.58
CA THR A 660 -24.95 -36.55 -8.36
C THR A 660 -23.69 -37.42 -8.37
N GLN A 661 -22.54 -36.87 -7.98
CA GLN A 661 -21.28 -37.57 -7.77
C GLN A 661 -20.73 -37.30 -6.36
N ASP A 662 -19.67 -36.50 -6.21
CA ASP A 662 -18.96 -36.38 -4.95
C ASP A 662 -19.25 -35.07 -4.21
N THR A 663 -19.19 -35.12 -2.88
CA THR A 663 -19.17 -33.94 -2.02
C THR A 663 -17.91 -33.93 -1.17
N THR A 664 -17.15 -32.84 -1.20
CA THR A 664 -15.94 -32.63 -0.40
C THR A 664 -16.11 -31.42 0.51
N LEU A 665 -15.83 -31.60 1.80
CA LEU A 665 -15.81 -30.58 2.84
C LEU A 665 -14.41 -30.58 3.49
N LYS A 666 -13.59 -29.57 3.21
CA LYS A 666 -12.20 -29.48 3.71
C LYS A 666 -11.95 -28.15 4.43
N GLY A 667 -12.22 -28.08 5.71
CA GLY A 667 -12.30 -26.81 6.43
C GLY A 667 -13.60 -26.07 6.11
N ALA A 668 -14.74 -26.76 6.23
CA ALA A 668 -16.05 -26.20 5.98
C ALA A 668 -17.04 -26.55 7.10
N VAL A 669 -17.92 -25.62 7.43
CA VAL A 669 -18.97 -25.76 8.44
C VAL A 669 -20.32 -25.52 7.78
N VAL A 670 -21.24 -26.48 7.93
CA VAL A 670 -22.62 -26.35 7.45
C VAL A 670 -23.56 -26.44 8.65
N ASP A 671 -24.31 -25.38 8.91
CA ASP A 671 -25.25 -25.26 10.03
C ASP A 671 -26.68 -25.02 9.52
N ALA A 672 -27.65 -25.78 10.02
CA ALA A 672 -29.06 -25.59 9.68
C ALA A 672 -30.02 -25.93 10.83
N ASN A 673 -31.28 -25.52 10.73
CA ASN A 673 -32.32 -26.14 11.57
C ASN A 673 -32.59 -27.56 11.11
N ASP A 674 -32.80 -27.77 9.81
CA ASP A 674 -32.91 -29.09 9.19
C ASP A 674 -31.85 -29.24 8.09
N LEU A 675 -31.11 -30.35 8.07
CA LEU A 675 -30.09 -30.61 7.06
C LEU A 675 -30.36 -31.92 6.33
N GLU A 676 -30.41 -31.83 5.00
CA GLU A 676 -30.47 -32.97 4.10
C GLU A 676 -29.29 -32.96 3.12
N LEU A 677 -28.47 -33.99 3.17
CA LEU A 677 -27.33 -34.20 2.27
C LEU A 677 -27.52 -35.50 1.49
N ASN A 678 -27.61 -35.40 0.16
CA ASN A 678 -27.72 -36.54 -0.75
C ASN A 678 -26.49 -36.55 -1.69
N VAL A 679 -25.73 -37.65 -1.66
CA VAL A 679 -24.46 -37.80 -2.39
C VAL A 679 -24.50 -39.06 -3.25
N GLY A 680 -24.36 -38.88 -4.57
CA GLY A 680 -24.45 -39.95 -5.56
C GLY A 680 -23.26 -40.92 -5.57
N ARG A 681 -22.11 -40.53 -5.03
CA ARG A 681 -20.92 -41.38 -4.91
C ARG A 681 -20.24 -41.23 -3.54
N ASN A 682 -19.26 -40.33 -3.38
CA ASN A 682 -18.44 -40.24 -2.16
C ASN A 682 -18.62 -38.91 -1.41
N LEU A 683 -18.70 -38.99 -0.08
CA LEU A 683 -18.61 -37.84 0.82
C LEU A 683 -17.24 -37.85 1.51
N VAL A 684 -16.46 -36.78 1.38
CA VAL A 684 -15.18 -36.59 2.07
C VAL A 684 -15.26 -35.37 2.97
N MET A 685 -15.01 -35.55 4.27
CA MET A 685 -14.94 -34.46 5.25
C MET A 685 -13.59 -34.49 5.96
N GLN A 686 -12.87 -33.37 5.98
CA GLN A 686 -11.55 -33.28 6.61
C GLN A 686 -11.32 -31.92 7.26
N SER A 687 -10.97 -31.91 8.54
CA SER A 687 -10.50 -30.69 9.22
C SER A 687 -9.07 -30.34 8.82
N LEU A 688 -8.75 -29.04 8.82
CA LEU A 688 -7.44 -28.52 8.41
C LEU A 688 -6.69 -27.93 9.62
N GLN A 689 -5.40 -28.25 9.71
CA GLN A 689 -4.50 -27.76 10.75
C GLN A 689 -3.89 -26.42 10.34
N ASP A 690 -3.89 -25.46 11.26
CA ASP A 690 -3.04 -24.28 11.17
C ASP A 690 -1.61 -24.66 11.55
N THR A 691 -0.63 -24.13 10.83
CA THR A 691 0.78 -24.50 10.99
C THR A 691 1.63 -23.32 11.44
N GLN A 692 2.67 -23.59 12.24
CA GLN A 692 3.66 -22.59 12.63
C GLN A 692 5.01 -23.24 12.89
N THR A 693 6.08 -22.61 12.41
CA THR A 693 7.46 -22.98 12.75
C THR A 693 8.20 -21.74 13.28
N ILE A 694 8.90 -21.92 14.40
CA ILE A 694 9.73 -20.89 15.03
C ILE A 694 11.17 -21.41 15.09
N ARG A 695 12.13 -20.60 14.64
CA ARG A 695 13.57 -20.87 14.74
C ARG A 695 14.30 -19.61 15.17
N GLY A 696 14.92 -19.63 16.34
CA GLY A 696 15.71 -18.52 16.86
C GLY A 696 17.08 -18.97 17.37
N LYS A 697 18.11 -18.19 17.02
CA LYS A 697 19.47 -18.32 17.57
C LYS A 697 19.97 -16.93 17.95
N SER A 698 20.48 -16.80 19.15
CA SER A 698 21.17 -15.60 19.61
C SER A 698 22.53 -15.96 20.20
N LYS A 699 23.56 -15.19 19.84
CA LYS A 699 24.90 -15.27 20.41
C LYS A 699 25.24 -13.89 21.00
N GLU A 700 25.61 -13.87 22.27
CA GLU A 700 26.14 -12.72 23.01
C GLU A 700 25.14 -11.60 23.35
N GLY A 701 24.17 -11.83 24.27
CA GLY A 701 23.36 -10.84 25.04
C GLY A 701 21.81 -11.02 24.93
N SER A 702 21.02 -10.43 25.85
CA SER A 702 19.69 -10.83 26.40
C SER A 702 18.36 -10.65 25.62
N VAL A 703 17.54 -11.70 25.51
CA VAL A 703 16.06 -11.51 25.53
C VAL A 703 15.72 -11.47 27.02
N SER A 704 15.31 -10.31 27.54
CA SER A 704 14.66 -10.22 28.85
C SER A 704 13.14 -10.15 28.65
N ILE A 705 12.42 -10.97 29.42
CA ILE A 705 10.98 -10.82 29.63
C ILE A 705 10.89 -10.06 30.95
N ASN A 706 10.55 -8.76 30.89
CA ASN A 706 10.22 -7.99 32.09
C ASN A 706 8.77 -7.54 31.97
N VAL A 707 7.88 -8.16 32.76
CA VAL A 707 6.55 -7.64 33.05
C VAL A 707 6.70 -6.86 34.35
N LEU A 708 6.23 -5.60 34.36
CA LEU A 708 6.21 -4.61 35.45
C LEU A 708 7.44 -3.68 35.62
N THR A 709 7.26 -2.44 35.14
CA THR A 709 7.79 -1.15 35.65
C THR A 709 9.32 -0.89 35.72
N ALA A 710 9.70 0.29 35.16
CA ALA A 710 10.97 1.03 35.28
C ALA A 710 12.17 0.62 34.40
N ALA A 711 12.94 1.65 34.00
CA ALA A 711 13.96 1.67 32.94
C ALA A 711 15.12 0.66 33.11
N PRO A 712 15.72 0.16 32.01
CA PRO A 712 16.81 -0.82 32.08
C PRO A 712 18.11 -0.17 32.56
N GLN A 713 18.62 -0.63 33.70
CA GLN A 713 19.93 -0.27 34.28
C GLN A 713 20.79 -1.54 34.36
N GLY A 714 21.62 -1.81 33.35
CA GLY A 714 22.62 -2.90 33.36
C GLY A 714 22.86 -3.57 32.01
N ALA A 715 24.09 -4.05 31.77
CA ALA A 715 24.48 -4.83 30.60
C ALA A 715 24.58 -6.32 30.97
N SER A 716 24.02 -7.22 30.14
CA SER A 716 24.13 -8.68 30.33
C SER A 716 24.54 -9.44 29.05
N ALA A 717 25.34 -10.49 29.22
CA ALA A 717 25.83 -11.37 28.15
C ALA A 717 25.07 -12.71 28.18
N ASN A 718 24.31 -13.04 27.11
CA ASN A 718 23.38 -14.16 27.09
C ASN A 718 23.50 -15.05 25.83
N TYR A 719 23.22 -16.34 25.96
CA TYR A 719 23.04 -17.30 24.85
C TYR A 719 21.63 -17.86 24.89
N GLY A 720 20.92 -17.79 23.75
CA GLY A 720 19.52 -18.20 23.67
C GLY A 720 19.16 -18.92 22.39
N THR A 721 18.44 -20.04 22.49
CA THR A 721 17.86 -20.76 21.35
C THR A 721 16.36 -20.93 21.55
N SER A 722 15.58 -20.72 20.49
CA SER A 722 14.15 -21.02 20.47
C SER A 722 13.81 -21.90 19.27
N LYS A 723 12.98 -22.91 19.51
CA LYS A 723 12.42 -23.78 18.47
C LYS A 723 10.95 -24.01 18.80
N GLY A 724 10.09 -23.82 17.81
CA GLY A 724 8.67 -24.14 17.91
C GLY A 724 8.17 -24.82 16.65
N ASP A 725 7.22 -25.74 16.80
CA ASP A 725 6.52 -26.41 15.71
C ASP A 725 5.07 -26.68 16.14
N LYS A 726 4.11 -26.30 15.30
CA LYS A 726 2.68 -26.40 15.57
C LYS A 726 1.94 -26.89 14.33
N ALA A 727 1.04 -27.84 14.53
CA ALA A 727 0.00 -28.25 13.60
C ALA A 727 -1.28 -28.47 14.41
N TRP A 728 -2.23 -27.54 14.31
CA TRP A 728 -3.35 -27.47 15.25
C TRP A 728 -4.68 -27.11 14.59
N ILE A 729 -5.74 -27.87 14.88
CA ILE A 729 -7.09 -27.61 14.39
C ILE A 729 -7.82 -26.67 15.35
N ASN A 730 -7.97 -25.41 14.93
CA ASN A 730 -8.76 -24.44 15.67
C ASN A 730 -10.28 -24.67 15.52
N GLU A 731 -10.74 -25.12 14.36
CA GLU A 731 -12.16 -25.37 14.07
C GLU A 731 -12.36 -26.68 13.31
N VAL A 732 -13.45 -27.41 13.63
CA VAL A 732 -13.73 -28.74 13.04
C VAL A 732 -14.62 -28.58 11.82
N THR A 733 -14.25 -29.23 10.72
CA THR A 733 -15.16 -29.41 9.58
C THR A 733 -16.40 -30.18 10.01
N SER A 734 -17.57 -29.57 9.89
CA SER A 734 -18.78 -30.12 10.50
C SER A 734 -20.05 -29.93 9.67
N LEU A 735 -20.95 -30.91 9.79
CA LEU A 735 -22.36 -30.81 9.41
C LEU A 735 -23.18 -30.81 10.70
N ASN A 736 -23.93 -29.75 10.97
CA ASN A 736 -24.74 -29.63 12.16
C ASN A 736 -26.20 -29.27 11.80
N ALA A 737 -27.15 -29.95 12.45
CA ALA A 737 -28.57 -29.61 12.35
C ALA A 737 -29.23 -29.60 13.73
N GLN A 738 -30.17 -28.67 13.97
CA GLN A 738 -30.83 -28.55 15.27
C GLN A 738 -32.04 -29.48 15.46
N ASN A 739 -32.81 -29.73 14.40
CA ASN A 739 -34.06 -30.49 14.44
C ASN A 739 -33.89 -31.87 13.83
N SER A 740 -33.53 -31.95 12.54
CA SER A 740 -33.29 -33.22 11.86
C SER A 740 -32.04 -33.19 10.98
N MET A 741 -31.28 -34.29 11.00
CA MET A 741 -30.10 -34.48 10.16
C MET A 741 -30.26 -35.74 9.33
N ARG A 742 -30.25 -35.61 8.01
CA ARG A 742 -30.32 -36.75 7.09
C ARG A 742 -29.18 -36.71 6.08
N VAL A 743 -28.35 -37.75 6.11
CA VAL A 743 -27.20 -37.91 5.22
C VAL A 743 -27.32 -39.24 4.46
N ARG A 744 -27.41 -39.18 3.13
CA ARG A 744 -27.44 -40.34 2.24
C ARG A 744 -26.24 -40.29 1.30
N VAL A 745 -25.38 -41.30 1.37
CA VAL A 745 -24.20 -41.45 0.52
C VAL A 745 -24.26 -42.80 -0.16
N SER A 746 -24.17 -42.84 -1.48
CA SER A 746 -24.40 -44.07 -2.24
C SER A 746 -23.23 -45.06 -2.21
N ASP A 747 -22.02 -44.59 -1.90
CA ASP A 747 -20.82 -45.42 -1.81
C ASP A 747 -20.03 -45.20 -0.49
N THR A 748 -19.04 -44.30 -0.47
CA THR A 748 -18.15 -44.14 0.69
C THR A 748 -18.32 -42.79 1.39
N THR A 749 -18.44 -42.82 2.72
CA THR A 749 -18.28 -41.65 3.60
C THR A 749 -16.91 -41.69 4.28
N THR A 750 -16.10 -40.66 4.11
CA THR A 750 -14.78 -40.50 4.75
C THR A 750 -14.81 -39.32 5.71
N LEU A 751 -14.51 -39.55 6.99
CA LEU A 751 -14.40 -38.53 8.03
C LEU A 751 -12.98 -38.52 8.59
N LYS A 752 -12.24 -37.44 8.35
CA LYS A 752 -10.89 -37.23 8.89
C LYS A 752 -10.91 -36.07 9.88
N GLY A 753 -10.99 -36.40 11.17
CA GLY A 753 -11.15 -35.42 12.26
C GLY A 753 -12.32 -34.46 12.05
N ALA A 754 -13.42 -34.94 11.48
CA ALA A 754 -14.61 -34.17 11.10
C ALA A 754 -15.86 -34.68 11.83
N SER A 755 -16.94 -33.90 11.88
CA SER A 755 -18.15 -34.26 12.62
C SER A 755 -19.46 -34.14 11.83
N ILE A 756 -20.39 -35.08 12.08
CA ILE A 756 -21.79 -35.02 11.62
C ILE A 756 -22.68 -35.11 12.86
N THR A 757 -23.41 -34.04 13.18
CA THR A 757 -24.16 -33.95 14.44
C THR A 757 -25.58 -33.42 14.27
N ASN A 758 -26.48 -33.90 15.13
CA ASN A 758 -27.78 -33.29 15.34
C ASN A 758 -27.79 -32.69 16.75
N LYS A 759 -27.35 -31.43 16.87
CA LYS A 759 -27.16 -30.75 18.16
C LYS A 759 -27.98 -29.48 18.21
N ASP A 760 -28.54 -29.17 19.38
CA ASP A 760 -29.22 -27.90 19.60
C ASP A 760 -28.25 -26.73 19.84
N ALA A 761 -28.80 -25.53 20.04
CA ALA A 761 -28.03 -24.32 20.32
C ALA A 761 -27.19 -24.41 21.60
N SER A 762 -27.51 -25.31 22.53
CA SER A 762 -26.73 -25.59 23.74
C SER A 762 -25.66 -26.66 23.54
N GLY A 763 -25.52 -27.18 22.32
CA GLY A 763 -24.53 -28.19 21.96
C GLY A 763 -24.91 -29.61 22.42
N VAL A 764 -26.17 -29.85 22.79
CA VAL A 764 -26.64 -31.16 23.24
C VAL A 764 -27.13 -31.98 22.05
N ASP A 765 -26.68 -33.24 21.98
CA ASP A 765 -27.09 -34.18 20.93
C ASP A 765 -28.56 -34.62 21.13
N ARG A 766 -29.38 -34.39 20.11
CA ARG A 766 -30.83 -34.71 20.10
C ARG A 766 -31.15 -36.11 19.58
N GLY A 767 -30.17 -36.83 19.05
CA GLY A 767 -30.37 -38.22 18.61
C GLY A 767 -31.15 -38.38 17.30
N ASN A 768 -31.50 -37.31 16.60
CA ASN A 768 -32.28 -37.33 15.36
C ASN A 768 -31.39 -37.27 14.09
N LEU A 769 -30.28 -38.02 14.11
CA LEU A 769 -29.41 -38.24 12.95
C LEU A 769 -29.77 -39.54 12.23
N GLN A 770 -29.88 -39.48 10.90
CA GLN A 770 -29.99 -40.62 10.01
C GLN A 770 -28.87 -40.59 8.97
N LEU A 771 -27.94 -41.55 9.07
CA LEU A 771 -26.85 -41.74 8.10
C LEU A 771 -27.05 -43.06 7.35
N ALA A 772 -27.08 -42.99 6.02
CA ALA A 772 -27.07 -44.16 5.13
C ALA A 772 -25.82 -44.10 4.25
N THR A 773 -24.95 -45.10 4.36
CA THR A 773 -23.71 -45.22 3.58
C THR A 773 -23.31 -46.69 3.44
N LYS A 774 -22.65 -47.09 2.35
CA LYS A 774 -22.19 -48.48 2.18
C LYS A 774 -20.87 -48.72 2.90
N LYS A 775 -19.96 -47.75 2.80
CA LYS A 775 -18.63 -47.81 3.41
C LYS A 775 -18.39 -46.55 4.24
N LEU A 776 -17.93 -46.73 5.46
CA LEU A 776 -17.52 -45.64 6.34
C LEU A 776 -16.02 -45.77 6.67
N VAL A 777 -15.27 -44.72 6.40
CA VAL A 777 -13.84 -44.59 6.71
C VAL A 777 -13.68 -43.44 7.70
N THR A 778 -13.10 -43.72 8.86
CA THR A 778 -12.87 -42.73 9.92
C THR A 778 -11.39 -42.68 10.26
N GLU A 779 -10.84 -41.47 10.34
CA GLU A 779 -9.46 -41.22 10.77
C GLU A 779 -9.46 -40.05 11.76
N ASP A 780 -8.84 -40.24 12.92
CA ASP A 780 -8.63 -39.17 13.89
C ASP A 780 -7.40 -38.34 13.48
N ILE A 781 -7.44 -37.03 13.69
CA ILE A 781 -6.28 -36.14 13.47
C ILE A 781 -5.58 -35.89 14.80
N GLN A 782 -4.27 -36.10 14.82
CA GLN A 782 -3.41 -35.77 15.96
C GLN A 782 -2.79 -34.40 15.72
N ASP A 783 -2.98 -33.49 16.67
CA ASP A 783 -2.40 -32.16 16.66
C ASP A 783 -1.30 -32.06 17.70
N HIS A 784 -0.34 -31.16 17.43
CA HIS A 784 0.73 -30.83 18.37
C HIS A 784 1.01 -29.33 18.35
N ASP A 785 1.38 -28.79 19.51
CA ASP A 785 1.89 -27.45 19.69
C ASP A 785 3.11 -27.52 20.62
N ASN A 786 4.29 -27.58 20.00
CA ASN A 786 5.56 -27.79 20.66
C ASN A 786 6.38 -26.51 20.61
N TYR A 787 6.72 -25.95 21.76
CA TYR A 787 7.59 -24.80 21.87
C TYR A 787 8.64 -25.00 22.95
N LYS A 788 9.90 -24.69 22.62
CA LYS A 788 11.03 -24.76 23.55
C LYS A 788 11.91 -23.54 23.36
N SER A 789 12.12 -22.79 24.43
CA SER A 789 13.13 -21.73 24.51
C SER A 789 14.04 -21.94 25.70
N SER A 790 15.33 -21.71 25.51
CA SER A 790 16.33 -21.78 26.57
C SER A 790 17.25 -20.58 26.44
N ASN A 791 17.38 -19.81 27.51
CA ASN A 791 18.18 -18.61 27.59
C ASN A 791 19.07 -18.68 28.85
N VAL A 792 20.34 -18.34 28.71
CA VAL A 792 21.31 -18.22 29.82
C VAL A 792 21.94 -16.84 29.75
N GLY A 793 22.00 -16.10 30.85
CA GLY A 793 22.52 -14.73 30.92
C GLY A 793 23.37 -14.44 32.15
N VAL A 794 24.29 -13.48 32.03
CA VAL A 794 25.14 -12.99 33.13
C VAL A 794 25.05 -11.46 33.20
N GLY A 795 24.65 -10.89 34.33
CA GLY A 795 24.42 -9.45 34.52
C GLY A 795 25.51 -8.75 35.35
N VAL A 796 25.86 -7.52 34.96
CA VAL A 796 26.67 -6.57 35.75
C VAL A 796 25.83 -5.34 36.12
N GLY A 797 25.70 -5.06 37.42
CA GLY A 797 24.92 -3.94 37.95
C GLY A 797 25.81 -2.84 38.54
N SER A 798 25.49 -1.57 38.27
CA SER A 798 26.20 -0.40 38.81
C SER A 798 25.50 0.14 40.06
N ILE A 799 26.10 -0.05 41.23
CA ILE A 799 25.85 0.77 42.43
C ILE A 799 27.22 1.26 42.89
N ASP A 800 27.45 2.57 42.76
CA ASP A 800 28.64 3.32 43.16
C ASP A 800 30.03 2.68 42.89
N SER A 801 30.65 3.14 41.80
CA SER A 801 32.10 3.27 41.62
C SER A 801 33.02 2.03 41.64
N ASN A 802 32.52 0.79 41.61
CA ASN A 802 33.36 -0.37 41.26
C ASN A 802 32.57 -1.48 40.53
N PRO A 803 33.00 -1.97 39.35
CA PRO A 803 32.32 -3.05 38.65
C PRO A 803 32.58 -4.40 39.33
N SER A 804 31.53 -5.05 39.87
CA SER A 804 31.55 -6.45 40.31
C SER A 804 30.50 -7.30 39.55
N LEU A 805 30.81 -8.59 39.35
CA LEU A 805 29.98 -9.58 38.66
C LEU A 805 28.84 -10.04 39.57
N ASN A 806 27.61 -9.53 39.37
CA ASN A 806 26.58 -9.64 40.43
C ASN A 806 25.36 -10.52 40.11
N SER A 807 25.16 -11.10 38.90
CA SER A 807 24.13 -12.15 38.72
C SER A 807 24.30 -13.12 37.53
N ILE A 808 23.75 -14.33 37.65
CA ILE A 808 23.53 -15.33 36.60
C ILE A 808 22.03 -15.64 36.52
N GLU A 809 21.48 -15.63 35.31
CA GLU A 809 20.07 -15.88 35.00
C GLU A 809 19.94 -17.06 34.02
N PHE A 810 19.12 -18.05 34.31
CA PHE A 810 18.75 -19.13 33.39
C PHE A 810 17.23 -19.17 33.28
N ALA A 811 16.70 -19.04 32.06
CA ALA A 811 15.28 -19.15 31.78
C ALA A 811 15.05 -20.23 30.73
N LYS A 812 14.30 -21.28 31.08
CA LYS A 812 13.87 -22.33 30.16
C LYS A 812 12.36 -22.43 30.20
N ARG A 813 11.74 -22.19 29.05
CA ARG A 813 10.30 -22.34 28.84
C ARG A 813 10.04 -23.44 27.84
N THR A 814 9.19 -24.37 28.20
CA THR A 814 8.71 -25.42 27.32
C THR A 814 7.20 -25.50 27.38
N GLN A 815 6.58 -25.64 26.22
CA GLN A 815 5.17 -25.92 26.06
C GLN A 815 5.05 -27.12 25.12
N ASP A 816 4.24 -28.08 25.51
CA ASP A 816 3.98 -29.30 24.77
C ASP A 816 2.50 -29.64 24.96
N LYS A 817 1.69 -29.23 23.98
CA LYS A 817 0.26 -29.55 23.94
C LYS A 817 0.00 -30.52 22.80
N GLU A 818 -0.83 -31.52 23.08
CA GLU A 818 -1.32 -32.47 22.08
C GLU A 818 -2.83 -32.58 22.20
N GLN A 819 -3.51 -32.65 21.06
CA GLN A 819 -4.94 -32.94 21.02
C GLN A 819 -5.25 -33.99 19.95
N ILE A 820 -6.36 -34.69 20.14
CA ILE A 820 -6.93 -35.56 19.13
C ILE A 820 -8.27 -34.96 18.70
N VAL A 821 -8.41 -34.71 17.41
CA VAL A 821 -9.69 -34.37 16.77
C VAL A 821 -10.28 -35.63 16.17
N ARG A 822 -11.35 -36.13 16.78
CA ARG A 822 -11.94 -37.42 16.44
C ARG A 822 -12.94 -37.32 15.30
N ALA A 823 -12.92 -38.32 14.42
CA ALA A 823 -14.01 -38.54 13.48
C ALA A 823 -15.30 -38.88 14.25
N THR A 824 -16.28 -37.98 14.22
CA THR A 824 -17.43 -38.02 15.14
C THR A 824 -18.77 -38.07 14.41
N ILE A 825 -19.64 -39.00 14.82
CA ILE A 825 -21.01 -39.12 14.32
C ILE A 825 -21.94 -39.09 15.52
N GLY A 826 -22.83 -38.09 15.61
CA GLY A 826 -23.77 -37.95 16.73
C GLY A 826 -24.72 -39.15 16.92
N LYS A 827 -25.53 -39.13 17.98
CA LYS A 827 -26.53 -40.15 18.29
C LYS A 827 -27.58 -40.23 17.17
N GLY A 828 -28.06 -41.44 16.88
CA GLY A 828 -29.01 -41.69 15.81
C GLY A 828 -28.73 -42.99 15.06
N ARG A 829 -29.45 -43.21 13.95
CA ARG A 829 -29.41 -44.47 13.19
C ARG A 829 -28.42 -44.40 12.03
N ILE A 830 -27.48 -45.35 12.00
CA ILE A 830 -26.61 -45.62 10.85
C ILE A 830 -27.16 -46.88 10.15
N THR A 831 -27.36 -46.83 8.84
CA THR A 831 -27.93 -47.94 8.05
C THR A 831 -27.03 -48.32 6.89
N ASN A 832 -27.11 -49.58 6.44
CA ASN A 832 -26.29 -50.19 5.38
C ASN A 832 -24.80 -50.31 5.69
N PHE A 833 -24.44 -50.22 6.98
CA PHE A 833 -23.10 -50.40 7.51
C PHE A 833 -23.18 -51.07 8.90
N SER A 834 -22.37 -52.09 9.14
CA SER A 834 -22.53 -53.00 10.29
C SER A 834 -21.49 -52.86 11.41
N ASP A 835 -20.33 -52.23 11.18
CA ASP A 835 -19.26 -52.11 12.19
C ASP A 835 -19.07 -50.67 12.69
N THR A 836 -19.76 -50.31 13.76
CA THR A 836 -19.68 -48.97 14.37
C THR A 836 -18.71 -48.86 15.54
N SER A 837 -17.93 -49.92 15.81
CA SER A 837 -17.13 -50.05 17.05
C SER A 837 -16.00 -49.03 17.19
N HIS A 838 -15.48 -48.53 16.08
CA HIS A 838 -14.36 -47.58 16.02
C HIS A 838 -14.79 -46.10 15.85
N ILE A 839 -16.09 -45.80 15.91
CA ILE A 839 -16.63 -44.45 15.67
C ILE A 839 -16.85 -43.72 16.99
N ASN A 840 -16.37 -42.48 17.10
CA ASN A 840 -16.74 -41.62 18.23
C ASN A 840 -18.23 -41.21 18.11
N ARG A 841 -19.07 -41.66 19.04
CA ARG A 841 -20.50 -41.28 19.14
C ARG A 841 -20.79 -40.23 20.22
N ASP A 842 -19.76 -39.79 20.94
CA ASP A 842 -19.87 -38.76 21.97
C ASP A 842 -19.38 -37.41 21.40
N ILE A 843 -20.30 -36.49 21.16
CA ILE A 843 -19.98 -35.20 20.56
C ILE A 843 -19.07 -34.32 21.44
N ALA A 844 -19.11 -34.49 22.77
CA ALA A 844 -18.22 -33.77 23.68
C ALA A 844 -16.75 -34.21 23.53
N LYS A 845 -16.56 -35.40 22.96
CA LYS A 845 -15.27 -36.03 22.69
C LYS A 845 -14.74 -35.77 21.29
N THR A 846 -15.39 -34.93 20.49
CA THR A 846 -14.93 -34.54 19.14
C THR A 846 -13.54 -33.91 19.17
N LYS A 847 -13.25 -33.08 20.18
CA LYS A 847 -11.93 -32.53 20.45
C LYS A 847 -11.50 -32.94 21.85
N GLN A 848 -10.35 -33.58 21.97
CA GLN A 848 -9.80 -34.02 23.26
C GLN A 848 -8.37 -33.57 23.39
N LEU A 849 -8.09 -32.75 24.41
CA LEU A 849 -6.72 -32.44 24.81
C LEU A 849 -6.13 -33.67 25.49
N THR A 850 -5.08 -34.25 24.91
CA THR A 850 -4.42 -35.46 25.41
C THR A 850 -3.18 -35.13 26.24
N LYS A 851 -2.59 -33.96 26.01
CA LYS A 851 -1.42 -33.47 26.73
C LYS A 851 -1.48 -31.95 26.86
N ASP A 852 -1.19 -31.44 28.04
CA ASP A 852 -1.03 -30.00 28.29
C ASP A 852 0.07 -29.79 29.32
N GLU A 853 1.32 -29.91 28.87
CA GLU A 853 2.49 -29.73 29.70
C GLU A 853 3.13 -28.39 29.40
N SER A 854 3.12 -27.49 30.38
CA SER A 854 3.89 -26.25 30.34
C SER A 854 4.83 -26.18 31.52
N SER A 855 6.10 -25.89 31.27
CA SER A 855 7.12 -25.68 32.29
C SER A 855 7.83 -24.37 32.01
N ASP A 856 7.89 -23.52 33.03
CA ASP A 856 8.70 -22.32 33.04
C ASP A 856 9.67 -22.42 34.21
N ILE A 857 10.97 -22.42 33.91
CA ILE A 857 12.04 -22.53 34.89
C ILE A 857 12.88 -21.27 34.76
N GLU A 858 12.76 -20.40 35.75
CA GLU A 858 13.61 -19.22 35.91
C GLU A 858 14.51 -19.43 37.14
N LEU A 859 15.81 -19.45 36.93
CA LEU A 859 16.84 -19.51 37.97
C LEU A 859 17.59 -18.19 37.97
N TYR A 860 17.56 -17.50 39.09
CA TYR A 860 18.26 -16.24 39.32
C TYR A 860 19.23 -16.42 40.49
N ALA A 861 20.50 -16.09 40.29
CA ALA A 861 21.51 -16.11 41.33
C ALA A 861 22.31 -14.80 41.32
N SER A 862 22.43 -14.13 42.45
CA SER A 862 23.24 -12.91 42.63
C SER A 862 24.29 -13.09 43.75
N ASP A 863 25.23 -12.15 43.90
CA ASP A 863 26.20 -12.14 45.00
C ASP A 863 25.54 -12.17 46.40
N THR A 864 24.31 -11.66 46.53
CA THR A 864 23.48 -11.77 47.74
C THR A 864 22.83 -13.15 47.94
N SER A 865 22.71 -13.95 46.88
CA SER A 865 22.04 -15.26 46.87
C SER A 865 22.99 -16.42 47.25
N LEU A 866 24.29 -16.25 46.98
CA LEU A 866 25.30 -17.31 47.17
C LEU A 866 25.70 -17.53 48.64
N HIS A 867 25.51 -16.54 49.53
CA HIS A 867 25.68 -16.73 50.97
C HIS A 867 24.55 -17.55 51.64
N ALA A 868 23.45 -17.82 50.94
CA ALA A 868 22.27 -18.49 51.51
C ALA A 868 22.17 -20.00 51.18
N LEU A 869 23.09 -20.55 50.37
CA LEU A 869 22.99 -21.92 49.85
C LEU A 869 23.81 -22.98 50.61
N ALA A 870 24.43 -22.61 51.73
CA ALA A 870 25.27 -23.56 52.48
C ALA A 870 24.55 -24.37 53.57
N ASN A 871 23.33 -24.00 54.03
CA ASN A 871 22.56 -24.81 54.99
C ASN A 871 21.05 -24.43 55.04
N PRO A 872 20.16 -25.16 54.34
CA PRO A 872 18.76 -24.76 54.10
C PRO A 872 17.84 -24.75 55.34
N THR A 873 18.26 -25.31 56.47
CA THR A 873 17.39 -25.49 57.66
C THR A 873 17.36 -24.26 58.58
N GLN A 874 18.34 -23.36 58.50
CA GLN A 874 18.46 -22.20 59.41
C GLN A 874 17.86 -20.90 58.85
N THR A 875 17.80 -20.77 57.53
CA THR A 875 17.27 -19.60 56.79
C THR A 875 15.80 -19.29 57.08
N TYR A 876 15.00 -20.30 57.44
CA TYR A 876 13.58 -20.12 57.79
C TYR A 876 13.37 -19.36 59.12
N LYS A 877 14.32 -19.40 60.06
CA LYS A 877 14.18 -18.78 61.39
C LYS A 877 14.59 -17.30 61.40
N ASP A 878 15.59 -16.90 60.62
CA ASP A 878 16.12 -15.53 60.62
C ASP A 878 15.26 -14.52 59.83
N ILE A 879 14.53 -15.00 58.83
CA ILE A 879 13.57 -14.20 58.04
C ILE A 879 12.40 -13.73 58.91
N LYS A 880 12.05 -14.47 59.97
CA LYS A 880 10.99 -14.09 60.92
C LYS A 880 11.40 -12.94 61.85
N GLN A 881 12.71 -12.73 62.05
CA GLN A 881 13.24 -11.75 63.00
C GLN A 881 13.60 -10.41 62.33
N LYS A 882 14.10 -10.42 61.08
CA LYS A 882 14.44 -9.19 60.33
C LYS A 882 13.23 -8.40 59.81
N ALA A 883 12.03 -8.97 59.86
CA ALA A 883 10.78 -8.26 59.60
C ALA A 883 10.37 -7.29 60.74
N LYS A 884 11.09 -7.25 61.87
CA LYS A 884 10.79 -6.37 63.00
C LYS A 884 11.57 -5.06 63.05
N ASP A 885 12.71 -4.96 62.36
CA ASP A 885 13.65 -3.86 62.60
C ASP A 885 13.81 -2.89 61.40
N VAL A 886 12.90 -2.95 60.41
CA VAL A 886 12.80 -1.99 59.28
C VAL A 886 12.17 -0.66 59.72
N GLY A 887 12.49 -0.22 60.93
CA GLY A 887 11.85 0.90 61.59
C GLY A 887 12.81 1.72 62.43
N LEU A 888 13.96 2.15 61.88
CA LEU A 888 14.60 3.42 62.30
C LEU A 888 15.81 3.80 61.42
N ALA A 889 15.84 5.09 61.06
CA ALA A 889 17.02 5.89 60.74
C ALA A 889 17.62 5.82 59.32
N SER A 890 16.97 6.53 58.41
CA SER A 890 17.65 7.44 57.48
C SER A 890 18.46 8.51 58.25
N HIS A 891 19.52 9.02 57.60
CA HIS A 891 20.19 10.33 57.83
C HIS A 891 21.52 10.34 58.61
N LYS A 892 22.65 10.31 57.89
CA LYS A 892 23.84 11.18 58.06
C LYS A 892 24.97 10.71 57.14
N GLY A 893 25.43 11.57 56.23
CA GLY A 893 26.59 11.24 55.39
C GLY A 893 26.65 11.95 54.03
N ILE A 894 25.93 13.07 53.86
CA ILE A 894 26.44 14.13 52.99
C ILE A 894 27.12 15.10 53.94
N VAL A 895 28.44 15.26 53.79
CA VAL A 895 29.32 16.44 53.96
C VAL A 895 30.72 15.85 54.14
N GLU A 896 31.73 16.48 53.53
CA GLU A 896 33.18 16.14 53.57
C GLU A 896 33.66 15.27 52.40
N ASP A 897 33.78 15.86 51.21
CA ASP A 897 35.11 16.21 50.71
C ASP A 897 35.07 16.78 49.28
N LEU A 898 35.14 18.12 49.22
CA LEU A 898 35.77 18.85 48.11
C LEU A 898 37.22 19.11 48.52
N PRO A 899 38.17 19.10 47.57
CA PRO A 899 38.83 20.38 47.34
C PRO A 899 39.12 20.73 45.87
N SER A 900 39.12 22.05 45.70
CA SER A 900 39.43 22.93 44.58
C SER A 900 40.92 23.12 44.28
N ALA A 901 41.23 23.54 43.04
CA ALA A 901 42.16 24.64 42.64
C ALA A 901 42.81 24.33 41.28
N SER A 902 43.27 25.25 40.43
CA SER A 902 42.97 26.66 40.11
C SER A 902 43.87 27.03 38.92
N LYS A 903 43.37 27.93 38.08
CA LYS A 903 43.93 28.65 36.92
C LYS A 903 45.46 28.90 36.81
N GLY A 904 45.91 29.01 35.56
CA GLY A 904 46.94 29.97 35.10
C GLY A 904 47.40 29.68 33.66
N ASN A 905 48.03 30.59 32.92
CA ASN A 905 47.52 31.77 32.22
C ASN A 905 48.71 32.30 31.39
N ASP A 906 48.77 31.99 30.10
CA ASP A 906 49.76 32.55 29.19
C ASP A 906 49.21 32.61 27.77
N GLY A 907 48.59 33.75 27.47
CA GLY A 907 48.13 34.08 26.13
C GLY A 907 49.31 34.19 25.16
N LYS A 908 49.26 33.40 24.08
CA LYS A 908 49.81 33.70 22.75
C LYS A 908 49.40 32.61 21.75
N GLY A 909 48.71 33.05 20.70
CA GLY A 909 48.98 32.66 19.31
C GLY A 909 48.51 31.28 18.83
N ASP A 910 47.48 31.33 17.99
CA ASP A 910 47.25 30.48 16.81
C ASP A 910 47.40 28.96 16.90
N PHE A 911 46.26 28.28 16.91
CA PHE A 911 46.15 26.91 16.38
C PHE A 911 44.96 26.73 15.40
N ILE A 912 44.19 27.78 15.12
CA ILE A 912 42.97 27.65 14.30
C ILE A 912 43.28 27.53 12.80
N ASP A 913 44.47 27.87 12.32
CA ASP A 913 44.56 28.27 10.91
C ASP A 913 45.21 27.30 9.91
N ASN A 914 45.51 26.03 10.24
CA ASN A 914 46.15 25.18 9.22
C ASN A 914 45.89 23.66 9.22
N THR A 915 44.91 23.14 9.95
CA THR A 915 44.60 21.68 9.92
C THR A 915 43.15 21.35 9.49
N ILE A 916 42.33 22.37 9.20
CA ILE A 916 40.92 22.16 8.79
C ILE A 916 40.78 22.08 7.26
N GLY A 917 41.79 22.53 6.49
CA GLY A 917 41.70 22.64 5.03
C GLY A 917 41.94 21.36 4.23
N THR A 918 42.53 20.32 4.81
CA THR A 918 43.05 19.17 4.03
C THR A 918 42.48 17.81 4.39
N LEU A 919 41.53 17.74 5.33
CA LEU A 919 40.89 16.47 5.75
C LEU A 919 39.40 16.37 5.36
N VAL A 920 38.89 17.32 4.59
CA VAL A 920 37.51 17.35 4.09
C VAL A 920 37.36 16.68 2.72
N ASP A 921 38.44 16.50 1.95
CA ASP A 921 38.37 16.04 0.56
C ASP A 921 38.53 14.52 0.33
N ALA A 922 38.66 13.70 1.39
CA ALA A 922 38.99 12.27 1.24
C ALA A 922 37.89 11.26 1.65
N SER A 923 36.64 11.68 1.87
CA SER A 923 35.55 10.76 2.33
C SER A 923 34.38 10.58 1.35
N GLY A 924 34.59 10.91 0.08
CA GLY A 924 33.53 11.05 -0.94
C GLY A 924 33.00 9.77 -1.61
N GLU A 925 33.45 8.55 -1.29
CA GLU A 925 33.16 7.40 -2.20
C GLU A 925 32.22 6.28 -1.71
N TRP A 926 31.70 6.24 -0.48
CA TRP A 926 30.88 5.09 -0.05
C TRP A 926 29.54 5.49 0.58
N ALA A 927 28.54 5.79 -0.27
CA ALA A 927 27.14 5.89 0.14
C ALA A 927 26.23 5.24 -0.92
N PHE A 928 25.51 4.21 -0.49
CA PHE A 928 24.50 3.49 -1.27
C PHE A 928 23.48 4.46 -1.90
N GLY A 929 23.48 4.55 -3.25
CA GLY A 929 22.30 4.63 -4.12
C GLY A 929 21.18 5.68 -3.92
N ILE A 930 21.30 6.66 -3.03
CA ILE A 930 20.19 7.58 -2.68
C ILE A 930 20.60 9.08 -2.71
N ILE A 931 21.86 9.43 -2.99
CA ILE A 931 22.38 10.82 -3.08
C ILE A 931 23.29 10.94 -4.34
N PRO A 932 23.24 12.06 -5.11
CA PRO A 932 23.78 12.16 -6.47
C PRO A 932 25.30 11.99 -6.59
N THR A 933 25.72 11.26 -7.63
CA THR A 933 27.05 11.37 -8.23
C THR A 933 26.89 11.50 -9.74
N VAL A 934 27.89 12.10 -10.41
CA VAL A 934 27.92 12.32 -11.88
C VAL A 934 27.84 11.01 -12.70
N LYS A 935 27.91 9.84 -12.03
CA LYS A 935 27.83 8.51 -12.63
C LYS A 935 26.44 7.87 -12.60
N ASN A 936 25.42 8.49 -12.00
CA ASN A 936 24.11 7.83 -11.78
C ASN A 936 22.90 8.69 -12.17
N ASP A 937 22.97 9.41 -13.29
CA ASP A 937 21.85 10.02 -14.05
C ASP A 937 20.65 10.53 -13.22
N GLY A 938 20.91 11.27 -12.13
CA GLY A 938 19.87 11.84 -11.26
C GLY A 938 19.02 10.78 -10.56
N GLY A 939 19.27 10.54 -9.27
CA GLY A 939 18.52 9.57 -8.46
C GLY A 939 16.99 9.77 -8.45
N TYR A 940 16.26 8.79 -7.91
CA TYR A 940 14.79 8.73 -7.88
C TYR A 940 14.06 10.04 -7.45
N ILE A 941 14.69 10.87 -6.62
CA ILE A 941 14.14 12.16 -6.16
C ILE A 941 14.00 13.19 -7.31
N THR A 942 14.97 13.24 -8.23
CA THR A 942 14.87 14.08 -9.43
C THR A 942 13.88 13.54 -10.45
N GLN A 943 13.75 12.22 -10.57
CA GLN A 943 12.81 11.60 -11.51
C GLN A 943 11.35 11.89 -11.14
N ILE A 944 11.02 12.02 -9.84
CA ILE A 944 9.66 12.38 -9.40
C ILE A 944 9.35 13.86 -9.69
N ALA A 945 10.30 14.78 -9.46
CA ALA A 945 10.12 16.17 -9.82
C ALA A 945 9.99 16.36 -11.34
N THR A 946 10.78 15.64 -12.14
CA THR A 946 10.74 15.67 -13.61
C THR A 946 9.51 14.96 -14.20
N GLN A 947 9.04 13.86 -13.59
CA GLN A 947 7.83 13.13 -14.02
C GLN A 947 6.52 13.83 -13.60
N VAL A 948 6.52 14.57 -12.49
CA VAL A 948 5.32 15.25 -11.96
C VAL A 948 5.20 16.70 -12.44
N PHE A 949 6.31 17.43 -12.60
CA PHE A 949 6.30 18.86 -12.94
C PHE A 949 6.88 19.19 -14.32
N GLY A 950 7.33 18.18 -15.08
CA GLY A 950 7.89 18.35 -16.41
C GLY A 950 9.28 18.98 -16.37
N ASP A 951 10.17 18.46 -17.20
CA ASP A 951 11.46 19.06 -17.49
C ASP A 951 11.24 20.41 -18.22
N SER A 952 11.22 21.53 -17.50
CA SER A 952 11.27 22.86 -18.11
C SER A 952 12.71 23.26 -18.45
N ARG A 953 13.50 22.33 -19.00
CA ARG A 953 14.74 22.68 -19.70
C ARG A 953 14.34 23.28 -21.06
N ASN A 954 14.43 24.61 -21.16
CA ASN A 954 14.23 25.33 -22.42
C ASN A 954 15.19 24.77 -23.50
N ILE A 955 14.65 24.30 -24.63
CA ILE A 955 15.44 24.07 -25.85
C ILE A 955 15.94 25.44 -26.31
N ILE A 956 17.25 25.66 -26.25
CA ILE A 956 17.86 26.91 -26.72
C ILE A 956 18.25 26.74 -28.19
N VAL A 957 17.43 27.27 -29.09
CA VAL A 957 17.69 27.24 -30.53
C VAL A 957 18.62 28.40 -30.91
N ALA A 958 19.86 28.12 -31.28
CA ALA A 958 20.77 29.13 -31.81
C ALA A 958 20.56 29.33 -33.32
N LYS A 959 20.88 30.53 -33.82
CA LYS A 959 20.81 30.80 -35.27
C LYS A 959 21.97 30.18 -36.05
N ASP A 960 23.13 30.01 -35.41
CA ASP A 960 24.35 29.43 -35.98
C ASP A 960 25.29 28.90 -34.87
N ALA A 961 26.31 28.13 -35.28
CA ALA A 961 27.27 27.49 -34.37
C ALA A 961 28.13 28.49 -33.57
N ILE A 962 28.32 29.72 -34.07
CA ILE A 962 29.17 30.74 -33.43
C ILE A 962 28.49 31.31 -32.17
N GLN A 963 27.16 31.27 -32.12
CA GLN A 963 26.40 31.64 -30.93
C GLN A 963 26.67 30.72 -29.73
N PHE A 964 26.89 29.42 -29.96
CA PHE A 964 27.20 28.45 -28.90
C PHE A 964 28.61 28.65 -28.31
N GLU A 965 29.60 29.02 -29.13
CA GLU A 965 30.96 29.34 -28.65
C GLU A 965 30.98 30.59 -27.76
N LYS A 966 30.15 31.61 -28.06
CA LYS A 966 30.00 32.79 -27.19
C LYS A 966 29.39 32.45 -25.84
N TRP A 967 28.57 31.41 -25.76
CA TRP A 967 28.03 30.88 -24.52
C TRP A 967 28.96 29.88 -23.82
N LYS A 968 30.16 29.65 -24.38
CA LYS A 968 31.17 28.70 -23.89
C LYS A 968 30.66 27.25 -23.80
N LEU A 969 29.70 26.87 -24.63
CA LEU A 969 29.22 25.50 -24.75
C LEU A 969 29.98 24.80 -25.89
N LYS A 970 30.47 23.57 -25.71
CA LYS A 970 31.21 22.81 -26.74
C LYS A 970 30.42 21.57 -27.21
N PRO A 971 30.47 21.21 -28.51
CA PRO A 971 29.80 20.02 -29.00
C PRO A 971 30.55 18.75 -28.56
N LYS A 972 29.80 17.68 -28.31
CA LYS A 972 30.30 16.40 -27.81
C LYS A 972 31.29 15.75 -28.75
N ASP A 973 32.49 15.46 -28.24
CA ASP A 973 33.52 14.70 -28.95
C ASP A 973 33.09 13.22 -29.04
N PRO A 974 32.86 12.67 -30.24
CA PRO A 974 32.35 11.32 -30.41
C PRO A 974 33.35 10.23 -29.98
N GLU A 975 34.63 10.55 -29.81
CA GLU A 975 35.62 9.56 -29.37
C GLU A 975 35.75 9.46 -27.84
N HIS A 976 35.40 10.50 -27.07
CA HIS A 976 35.52 10.54 -25.59
C HIS A 976 34.28 11.18 -24.90
N PRO A 977 33.16 10.45 -24.71
CA PRO A 977 31.85 11.04 -24.44
C PRO A 977 31.56 11.46 -22.98
N ASN A 978 32.56 11.54 -22.09
CA ASN A 978 32.35 11.69 -20.63
C ASN A 978 32.96 13.00 -20.05
N LYS A 979 32.64 14.17 -20.61
CA LYS A 979 32.89 15.46 -19.97
C LYS A 979 31.59 16.26 -19.84
N ASP A 980 31.33 16.79 -18.65
CA ASP A 980 30.02 17.29 -18.17
C ASP A 980 29.51 18.61 -18.80
N TRP A 981 30.12 19.09 -19.90
CA TRP A 981 29.79 20.40 -20.50
C TRP A 981 29.55 20.32 -22.02
N ASP A 982 29.42 19.11 -22.55
CA ASP A 982 29.31 18.85 -23.98
C ASP A 982 27.85 18.61 -24.41
N TYR A 983 27.37 19.30 -25.45
CA TYR A 983 26.00 19.16 -25.97
C TYR A 983 25.92 18.24 -27.20
N GLU A 984 24.81 17.52 -27.35
CA GLU A 984 24.42 16.89 -28.62
C GLU A 984 23.69 17.95 -29.46
N SER A 985 24.14 18.13 -30.69
CA SER A 985 23.47 19.02 -31.64
C SER A 985 23.03 18.27 -32.86
N TYR A 986 21.89 18.67 -33.42
CA TYR A 986 21.45 18.15 -34.69
C TYR A 986 21.02 19.30 -35.60
N THR A 987 21.42 19.20 -36.86
CA THR A 987 21.09 20.21 -37.86
C THR A 987 19.74 19.86 -38.48
N THR A 988 18.76 20.74 -38.37
CA THR A 988 17.46 20.58 -39.03
C THR A 988 17.65 20.59 -40.56
N PRO A 989 16.70 20.03 -41.34
CA PRO A 989 16.79 20.04 -42.81
C PRO A 989 16.94 21.44 -43.43
N GLU A 990 16.59 22.52 -42.71
CA GLU A 990 16.76 23.90 -43.13
C GLU A 990 18.09 24.55 -42.70
N GLY A 991 19.03 23.79 -42.13
CA GLY A 991 20.38 24.26 -41.77
C GLY A 991 20.50 24.93 -40.39
N LYS A 992 19.49 24.81 -39.52
CA LYS A 992 19.55 25.33 -38.14
C LYS A 992 20.05 24.26 -37.18
N ILE A 993 20.90 24.65 -36.23
CA ILE A 993 21.51 23.74 -35.26
C ILE A 993 20.72 23.87 -33.95
N GLN A 994 20.06 22.79 -33.54
CA GLN A 994 19.36 22.69 -32.25
C GLN A 994 20.21 21.97 -31.22
#